data_AF-A0A1G1GWU9-F1
#
_entry.id   AF-A0A1G1GWU9-F1
#
_cell.length_a   1.000
_cell.length_b   1.000
_cell.length_c   1.000
_cell.angle_alpha   90.00
_cell.angle_beta   90.00
_cell.angle_gamma   90.00
#
_symmetry.space_group_name_H-M   'P 1'
#
loop_
_entity.id
_entity.type
_entity.pdbx_description
1 polymer ?
#
loop_
_entity_poly.entity_id
_entity_poly.type
_entity_poly.pdbx_seq_one_letter_code
_entity_poly.pdbx_strand_id
1 'polypeptide(L)'
;MAERKNRKRPPEVADLEKYRSKRDFKRTREPEGGIPAPSPAPLFVVQQHAARRLHYDLRLEAEGVLKSWAVPRGPSYDPGEKRLAVHVEDHPLEYADFEGIIPENEYGAGTVMVWDRGTWTPLGDWKKGLHEGKLTFRLEGRKLKGIWKLIRIRERVQEEFDEPPRDNWLLIKASDEETKGLRGLEVTAQEPLSVKTGRSMEQITAQKNAYWKGSREASPRKDQAPKPAPPPPRGTKAPWPESFFPQLATLVTRLPEGGPWVSEIKFDGYRLIARISQGRVTLVTRRGQDWTGKFTPLVRELSRLPVRNAILDGEVVVMNPDGTTNFQKLQNILRSANEKGLVYFVFDLPYYEDHDLTGLPLTERKKVLRELLTMYRERVPSVRYSEHVDQSGARVLRAACENSFEGIIAKRGDSPYVQKRTRYWVKKKCINRQEFVVGGYTAPKGTRSLFGSLVLGYYNEKRQLVYCGNVGTGFNEDSIKLVHERLKQLEQNASPFAPPLEDARNRDVRYVAPRLVAEVEFSDWTEGGHLRHPSFVGLREDKKPEEIGIEKETPPPGDEEKDQRPLSLPLVKGRDKEGLVREGVEELIIPIKLTNPDKVLYPETGVTKEELARYYLRVGGVMLPEAANRPLVLVRCPEGLSEDMRRNCFFQKHLRDDIPEGVRTTPIEEKGQVGLYPVVDDITGILSLAQFGVLEIHMLGCRADDVEHPDRMIFDLDPAPDVSKGRLIEATFFIRDFLKKNGMEPHLKLTGGKGIHIVVPLRPGMNWDELKTVSRAIALEMVRTRPEWFVATVTKRKRTGKILVDYLRNSLGASTIVPYSTRAKPGAPIAIPIDDSDLNEELLAEPVTLRNAVEWMKVLRREPSENS
;
A
#
# COMPACT_ATOMS: atom_id res chain seq x y z
N MET A 1 76.85 2.17 -30.42
CA MET A 1 75.45 2.22 -30.89
C MET A 1 74.66 1.31 -29.98
N ALA A 2 74.06 1.81 -28.90
CA ALA A 2 72.84 2.62 -28.83
C ALA A 2 71.72 1.76 -28.21
N GLU A 3 71.75 1.66 -26.88
CA GLU A 3 70.59 1.31 -26.07
C GLU A 3 69.45 2.27 -26.38
N ARG A 4 68.39 1.79 -27.05
CA ARG A 4 67.10 2.47 -27.04
C ARG A 4 66.23 1.84 -25.96
N LYS A 5 66.23 2.53 -24.82
CA LYS A 5 65.28 2.41 -23.70
C LYS A 5 63.86 2.16 -24.22
N ASN A 6 63.38 0.94 -24.06
CA ASN A 6 61.96 0.64 -24.18
C ASN A 6 61.27 1.15 -22.90
N ARG A 7 60.76 2.39 -22.94
CA ARG A 7 59.94 2.95 -21.86
C ARG A 7 58.74 2.03 -21.70
N LYS A 8 58.69 1.29 -20.57
CA LYS A 8 57.47 0.64 -20.08
C LYS A 8 56.34 1.68 -20.15
N ARG A 9 55.31 1.42 -20.95
CA ARG A 9 54.03 2.13 -20.84
C ARG A 9 53.57 2.01 -19.37
N PRO A 10 53.13 3.10 -18.73
CA PRO A 10 52.51 3.01 -17.41
C PRO A 10 51.29 2.07 -17.48
N PRO A 11 50.91 1.42 -16.37
CA PRO A 11 49.74 0.56 -16.33
C PRO A 11 48.53 1.35 -16.84
N GLU A 12 47.77 0.70 -17.72
CA GLU A 12 46.54 1.21 -18.33
C GLU A 12 45.65 1.78 -17.21
N VAL A 13 45.41 3.08 -17.24
CA VAL A 13 44.61 3.77 -16.22
C VAL A 13 43.19 3.21 -16.32
N ALA A 14 42.70 2.60 -15.25
CA ALA A 14 41.33 2.11 -15.19
C ALA A 14 40.35 3.25 -15.50
N ASP A 15 39.33 2.95 -16.31
CA ASP A 15 38.38 3.92 -16.84
C ASP A 15 37.46 4.49 -15.74
N LEU A 16 37.89 5.61 -15.14
CA LEU A 16 37.13 6.41 -14.19
C LEU A 16 36.38 7.58 -14.88
N GLU A 17 36.31 7.64 -16.21
CA GLU A 17 35.71 8.77 -16.92
C GLU A 17 34.23 8.95 -16.56
N LYS A 18 33.50 7.84 -16.46
CA LYS A 18 32.08 7.84 -16.04
C LYS A 18 31.90 8.26 -14.57
N TYR A 19 32.86 7.97 -13.70
CA TYR A 19 32.84 8.42 -12.32
C TYR A 19 33.06 9.93 -12.23
N ARG A 20 34.14 10.42 -12.86
CA ARG A 20 34.55 11.84 -12.83
C ARG A 20 33.53 12.76 -13.50
N SER A 21 32.94 12.35 -14.62
CA SER A 21 31.92 13.14 -15.35
C SER A 21 30.63 13.39 -14.56
N LYS A 22 30.36 12.61 -13.52
CA LYS A 22 29.15 12.73 -12.69
C LYS A 22 29.33 13.61 -11.44
N ARG A 23 30.54 14.07 -11.11
CA ARG A 23 30.82 14.81 -9.86
C ARG A 23 31.43 16.17 -10.14
N ASP A 24 31.10 17.16 -9.31
CA ASP A 24 31.85 18.40 -9.20
C ASP A 24 32.73 18.37 -7.94
N PHE A 25 34.02 18.04 -8.10
CA PHE A 25 34.99 17.93 -6.99
C PHE A 25 35.30 19.25 -6.29
N LYS A 26 34.81 20.39 -6.80
CA LYS A 26 34.84 21.66 -6.07
C LYS A 26 33.73 21.74 -5.01
N ARG A 27 32.69 20.92 -5.16
CA ARG A 27 31.48 20.92 -4.32
C ARG A 27 31.42 19.68 -3.43
N THR A 28 31.75 18.51 -3.96
CA THR A 28 31.81 17.27 -3.18
C THR A 28 33.19 17.05 -2.55
N ARG A 29 33.23 16.33 -1.41
CA ARG A 29 34.47 15.86 -0.76
C ARG A 29 34.89 14.46 -1.22
N GLU A 30 34.18 13.91 -2.20
CA GLU A 30 34.52 12.64 -2.81
C GLU A 30 35.90 12.74 -3.51
N PRO A 31 36.74 11.69 -3.45
CA PRO A 31 38.05 11.71 -4.08
C PRO A 31 37.95 11.66 -5.61
N GLU A 32 38.79 12.44 -6.30
CA GLU A 32 38.89 12.48 -7.77
C GLU A 32 39.61 11.24 -8.37
N GLY A 33 40.34 10.51 -7.51
CA GLY A 33 41.10 9.29 -7.83
C GLY A 33 42.53 9.58 -8.29
N GLY A 34 43.51 9.06 -7.54
CA GLY A 34 44.94 9.14 -7.84
C GLY A 34 45.52 7.80 -8.32
N ILE A 35 46.86 7.72 -8.43
CA ILE A 35 47.56 6.47 -8.72
C ILE A 35 47.63 5.67 -7.41
N PRO A 36 46.96 4.51 -7.31
CA PRO A 36 46.90 3.78 -6.06
C PRO A 36 48.25 3.14 -5.71
N ALA A 37 48.56 3.11 -4.41
CA ALA A 37 49.68 2.33 -3.89
C ALA A 37 49.32 0.83 -3.93
N PRO A 38 50.27 -0.08 -4.24
CA PRO A 38 49.98 -1.52 -4.27
C PRO A 38 49.56 -2.03 -2.89
N SER A 39 48.36 -2.62 -2.78
CA SER A 39 47.91 -3.34 -1.60
C SER A 39 48.28 -4.83 -1.71
N PRO A 40 48.76 -5.49 -0.64
CA PRO A 40 49.11 -6.92 -0.65
C PRO A 40 47.91 -7.86 -0.79
N ALA A 41 46.68 -7.39 -0.55
CA ALA A 41 45.44 -8.15 -0.76
C ALA A 41 44.33 -7.20 -1.25
N PRO A 42 43.43 -7.66 -2.14
CA PRO A 42 42.40 -6.80 -2.71
C PRO A 42 41.34 -6.48 -1.65
N LEU A 43 41.06 -5.19 -1.50
CA LEU A 43 40.15 -4.62 -0.53
C LEU A 43 38.68 -4.84 -0.93
N PHE A 44 37.79 -5.00 0.05
CA PHE A 44 36.38 -4.68 -0.13
C PHE A 44 35.92 -3.64 0.89
N VAL A 45 34.86 -2.92 0.52
CA VAL A 45 34.17 -2.00 1.41
C VAL A 45 32.67 -2.11 1.19
N VAL A 46 31.89 -1.93 2.25
CA VAL A 46 30.45 -1.72 2.18
C VAL A 46 30.16 -0.35 2.78
N GLN A 47 29.62 0.56 1.97
CA GLN A 47 29.22 1.89 2.43
C GLN A 47 27.70 1.96 2.57
N GLN A 48 27.21 2.37 3.73
CA GLN A 48 25.79 2.68 3.90
C GLN A 48 25.54 4.11 3.44
N HIS A 49 24.61 4.28 2.52
CA HIS A 49 24.36 5.53 1.84
C HIS A 49 22.91 5.98 2.02
N ALA A 50 22.72 7.03 2.84
CA ALA A 50 21.44 7.70 3.08
C ALA A 50 21.18 8.77 2.01
N ALA A 51 20.98 8.34 0.75
CA ALA A 51 20.55 9.20 -0.36
C ALA A 51 19.02 9.37 -0.36
N ARG A 52 18.38 9.55 -1.54
CA ARG A 52 16.90 9.54 -1.67
C ARG A 52 16.25 8.31 -1.03
N ARG A 53 16.95 7.17 -1.06
CA ARG A 53 16.63 5.93 -0.37
C ARG A 53 17.91 5.38 0.25
N LEU A 54 17.78 4.81 1.45
CA LEU A 54 18.87 4.11 2.11
C LEU A 54 19.27 2.87 1.28
N HIS A 55 20.56 2.68 1.06
CA HIS A 55 21.11 1.50 0.42
C HIS A 55 22.54 1.23 0.93
N TYR A 56 23.08 0.06 0.59
CA TYR A 56 24.44 -0.34 0.93
C TYR A 56 25.23 -0.61 -0.35
N ASP A 57 26.28 0.15 -0.59
CA ASP A 57 27.16 -0.04 -1.74
C ASP A 57 28.23 -1.07 -1.41
N LEU A 58 28.12 -2.29 -1.97
CA LEU A 58 29.17 -3.29 -1.94
C LEU A 58 30.20 -2.98 -3.03
N ARG A 59 31.47 -2.90 -2.64
CA ARG A 59 32.55 -2.56 -3.57
C ARG A 59 33.73 -3.51 -3.41
N LEU A 60 34.20 -4.06 -4.54
CA LEU A 60 35.32 -5.00 -4.60
C LEU A 60 36.47 -4.37 -5.39
N GLU A 61 37.66 -4.30 -4.81
CA GLU A 61 38.87 -3.88 -5.51
C GLU A 61 39.24 -4.90 -6.59
N ALA A 62 39.26 -4.45 -7.84
CA ALA A 62 39.77 -5.21 -8.99
C ALA A 62 40.30 -4.25 -10.06
N GLU A 63 41.43 -4.60 -10.68
CA GLU A 63 42.06 -3.78 -11.74
C GLU A 63 42.33 -2.32 -11.33
N GLY A 64 42.68 -2.08 -10.06
CA GLY A 64 43.02 -0.74 -9.56
C GLY A 64 41.82 0.19 -9.32
N VAL A 65 40.58 -0.34 -9.38
CA VAL A 65 39.34 0.37 -9.07
C VAL A 65 38.42 -0.45 -8.19
N LEU A 66 37.37 0.18 -7.67
CA LEU A 66 36.28 -0.45 -6.93
C LEU A 66 35.11 -0.79 -7.86
N LYS A 67 34.96 -2.07 -8.22
CA LYS A 67 33.75 -2.59 -8.89
C LYS A 67 32.59 -2.52 -7.90
N SER A 68 31.48 -1.88 -8.26
CA SER A 68 30.52 -1.36 -7.27
C SER A 68 29.08 -1.78 -7.55
N TRP A 69 28.36 -2.21 -6.50
CA TRP A 69 26.94 -2.58 -6.56
C TRP A 69 26.15 -1.94 -5.42
N ALA A 70 25.05 -1.26 -5.77
CA ALA A 70 24.08 -0.75 -4.79
C ALA A 70 23.12 -1.86 -4.36
N VAL A 71 23.07 -2.16 -3.06
CA VAL A 71 22.24 -3.20 -2.44
C VAL A 71 21.18 -2.53 -1.54
N PRO A 72 19.95 -2.30 -2.04
CA PRO A 72 18.96 -1.46 -1.34
C PRO A 72 18.57 -1.94 0.05
N ARG A 73 18.47 -3.25 0.24
CA ARG A 73 18.15 -3.85 1.56
C ARG A 73 19.39 -4.32 2.33
N GLY A 74 20.58 -3.98 1.86
CA GLY A 74 21.83 -4.43 2.47
C GLY A 74 22.13 -5.93 2.33
N PRO A 75 23.33 -6.36 2.73
CA PRO A 75 23.73 -7.76 2.79
C PRO A 75 22.96 -8.51 3.89
N SER A 76 22.75 -9.81 3.71
CA SER A 76 22.14 -10.69 4.70
C SER A 76 22.96 -11.96 4.88
N TYR A 77 23.06 -12.43 6.13
CA TYR A 77 23.68 -13.71 6.45
C TYR A 77 22.78 -14.92 6.21
N ASP A 78 21.49 -14.72 5.91
CA ASP A 78 20.58 -15.80 5.59
C ASP A 78 20.82 -16.30 4.14
N PRO A 79 21.25 -17.57 3.94
CA PRO A 79 21.47 -18.11 2.59
C PRO A 79 20.19 -18.21 1.74
N GLY A 80 19.01 -18.18 2.37
CA GLY A 80 17.71 -18.18 1.70
C GLY A 80 17.33 -16.82 1.09
N GLU A 81 17.96 -15.73 1.54
CA GLU A 81 17.62 -14.38 1.10
C GLU A 81 18.47 -13.93 -0.09
N LYS A 82 17.80 -13.62 -1.20
CA LYS A 82 18.43 -13.09 -2.41
C LYS A 82 18.30 -11.57 -2.42
N ARG A 83 19.39 -10.86 -2.15
CA ARG A 83 19.41 -9.39 -2.07
C ARG A 83 19.71 -8.81 -3.46
N LEU A 84 18.82 -7.95 -3.99
CA LEU A 84 19.07 -7.25 -5.25
C LEU A 84 20.33 -6.37 -5.13
N ALA A 85 21.23 -6.47 -6.11
CA ALA A 85 22.46 -5.70 -6.21
C ALA A 85 22.53 -5.07 -7.61
N VAL A 86 22.44 -3.75 -7.70
CA VAL A 86 22.44 -3.03 -8.99
C VAL A 86 23.87 -2.57 -9.28
N HIS A 87 24.44 -2.99 -10.41
CA HIS A 87 25.80 -2.59 -10.78
C HIS A 87 25.83 -1.09 -11.13
N VAL A 88 26.74 -0.34 -10.50
CA VAL A 88 26.95 1.10 -10.72
C VAL A 88 28.34 1.36 -11.29
N GLU A 89 28.67 2.61 -11.62
CA GLU A 89 30.02 2.92 -12.13
C GLU A 89 31.15 2.51 -11.17
N ASP A 90 32.33 2.27 -11.72
CA ASP A 90 33.53 1.99 -10.93
C ASP A 90 33.94 3.24 -10.13
N HIS A 91 34.51 3.03 -8.94
CA HIS A 91 34.94 4.12 -8.06
C HIS A 91 36.46 4.06 -7.84
N PRO A 92 37.13 5.20 -7.56
CA PRO A 92 38.54 5.20 -7.22
C PRO A 92 38.79 4.49 -5.88
N LEU A 93 39.97 3.90 -5.69
CA LEU A 93 40.29 3.14 -4.47
C LEU A 93 40.24 4.00 -3.21
N GLU A 94 40.61 5.28 -3.30
CA GLU A 94 40.49 6.23 -2.18
C GLU A 94 39.03 6.42 -1.71
N TYR A 95 38.05 6.10 -2.56
CA TYR A 95 36.64 6.17 -2.20
C TYR A 95 36.27 5.19 -1.09
N ALA A 96 37.03 4.10 -0.93
CA ALA A 96 36.80 3.14 0.16
C ALA A 96 36.97 3.77 1.54
N ASP A 97 37.71 4.88 1.64
CA ASP A 97 37.91 5.64 2.86
C ASP A 97 36.94 6.82 3.02
N PHE A 98 36.06 7.07 2.05
CA PHE A 98 35.13 8.19 2.11
C PHE A 98 33.98 7.92 3.10
N GLU A 99 33.83 8.82 4.08
CA GLU A 99 32.71 8.90 5.02
C GLU A 99 32.40 10.38 5.26
N GLY A 100 31.16 10.80 5.04
CA GLY A 100 30.78 12.20 5.09
C GLY A 100 29.46 12.50 4.40
N ILE A 101 29.21 13.79 4.14
CA ILE A 101 27.98 14.27 3.51
C ILE A 101 28.29 14.69 2.08
N ILE A 102 27.59 14.10 1.11
CA ILE A 102 27.54 14.56 -0.28
C ILE A 102 26.49 15.68 -0.36
N PRO A 103 26.85 16.91 -0.78
CA PRO A 103 25.96 18.06 -0.74
C PRO A 103 24.65 17.89 -1.52
N GLU A 104 23.64 18.66 -1.11
CA GLU A 104 22.40 18.79 -1.86
C GLU A 104 22.69 19.35 -3.28
N ASN A 105 22.07 18.75 -4.30
CA ASN A 105 22.28 18.99 -5.74
C ASN A 105 23.52 18.35 -6.38
N GLU A 106 24.31 17.56 -5.65
CA GLU A 106 25.34 16.69 -6.25
C GLU A 106 24.78 15.30 -6.59
N TYR A 107 25.40 14.60 -7.55
CA TYR A 107 25.03 13.23 -7.89
C TYR A 107 25.30 12.31 -6.69
N GLY A 108 24.26 11.63 -6.21
CA GLY A 108 24.36 10.83 -4.98
C GLY A 108 24.25 11.65 -3.69
N ALA A 109 23.62 12.83 -3.71
CA ALA A 109 23.37 13.62 -2.50
C ALA A 109 22.81 12.78 -1.34
N GLY A 110 23.44 12.89 -0.18
CA GLY A 110 23.16 12.04 0.98
C GLY A 110 24.35 11.90 1.92
N THR A 111 24.13 11.26 3.08
CA THR A 111 25.23 10.92 3.99
C THR A 111 25.77 9.53 3.64
N VAL A 112 27.09 9.38 3.58
CA VAL A 112 27.80 8.13 3.31
C VAL A 112 28.58 7.71 4.56
N MET A 113 28.44 6.46 4.98
CA MET A 113 29.13 5.86 6.13
C MET A 113 29.88 4.60 5.70
N VAL A 114 31.13 4.42 6.16
CA VAL A 114 31.85 3.14 5.95
C VAL A 114 31.29 2.10 6.91
N TRP A 115 30.36 1.27 6.43
CA TRP A 115 29.62 0.30 7.26
C TRP A 115 30.40 -0.98 7.50
N ASP A 116 31.13 -1.49 6.53
CA ASP A 116 32.07 -2.61 6.70
C ASP A 116 33.29 -2.47 5.77
N ARG A 117 34.40 -3.10 6.12
CA ARG A 117 35.64 -3.10 5.34
C ARG A 117 36.50 -4.31 5.69
N GLY A 118 37.19 -4.84 4.69
CA GLY A 118 38.15 -5.93 4.87
C GLY A 118 38.80 -6.33 3.55
N THR A 119 39.23 -7.58 3.46
CA THR A 119 39.78 -8.17 2.24
C THR A 119 38.77 -9.10 1.59
N TRP A 120 38.83 -9.23 0.27
CA TRP A 120 38.08 -10.25 -0.44
C TRP A 120 39.01 -11.20 -1.18
N THR A 121 38.55 -12.42 -1.44
CA THR A 121 39.29 -13.41 -2.23
C THR A 121 38.34 -14.05 -3.24
N PRO A 122 38.61 -13.96 -4.55
CA PRO A 122 37.79 -14.63 -5.53
C PRO A 122 37.91 -16.15 -5.39
N LEU A 123 36.78 -16.85 -5.47
CA LEU A 123 36.73 -18.31 -5.52
C LEU A 123 36.52 -18.72 -6.99
N GLY A 124 37.63 -18.74 -7.73
CA GLY A 124 37.68 -18.98 -9.18
C GLY A 124 38.24 -17.78 -9.94
N ASP A 125 38.14 -17.82 -11.28
CA ASP A 125 38.51 -16.69 -12.13
C ASP A 125 37.45 -15.59 -12.04
N TRP A 126 37.81 -14.48 -11.40
CA TRP A 126 36.89 -13.37 -11.16
C TRP A 126 36.53 -12.60 -12.43
N LYS A 127 37.43 -12.53 -13.43
CA LYS A 127 37.15 -11.87 -14.72
C LYS A 127 36.10 -12.66 -15.47
N LYS A 128 36.31 -13.98 -15.54
CA LYS A 128 35.34 -14.91 -16.12
C LYS A 128 34.01 -14.86 -15.36
N GLY A 129 34.05 -14.87 -14.02
CA GLY A 129 32.84 -14.79 -13.19
C GLY A 129 32.04 -13.51 -13.39
N LEU A 130 32.71 -12.36 -13.50
CA LEU A 130 32.06 -11.08 -13.78
C LEU A 130 31.44 -11.07 -15.19
N HIS A 131 32.14 -11.60 -16.19
CA HIS A 131 31.67 -11.70 -17.58
C HIS A 131 30.47 -12.65 -17.74
N GLU A 132 30.55 -13.85 -17.15
CA GLU A 132 29.50 -14.88 -17.25
C GLU A 132 28.27 -14.57 -16.38
N GLY A 133 28.39 -13.61 -15.46
CA GLY A 133 27.33 -13.21 -14.54
C GLY A 133 27.24 -14.08 -13.30
N LYS A 134 28.33 -14.73 -12.87
CA LYS A 134 28.40 -15.58 -11.69
C LYS A 134 29.76 -15.41 -11.01
N LEU A 135 29.82 -14.53 -10.03
CA LEU A 135 31.03 -14.31 -9.22
C LEU A 135 30.83 -14.92 -7.84
N THR A 136 31.73 -15.82 -7.44
CA THR A 136 31.76 -16.38 -6.08
C THR A 136 33.03 -15.92 -5.40
N PHE A 137 32.94 -15.45 -4.16
CA PHE A 137 34.08 -14.86 -3.45
C PHE A 137 33.93 -15.05 -1.93
N ARG A 138 35.05 -14.96 -1.22
CA ARG A 138 35.09 -14.90 0.24
C ARG A 138 35.32 -13.46 0.68
N LEU A 139 34.59 -13.03 1.71
CA LEU A 139 34.82 -11.77 2.42
C LEU A 139 35.44 -12.07 3.79
N GLU A 140 36.42 -11.25 4.17
CA GLU A 140 37.04 -11.23 5.49
C GLU A 140 36.97 -9.80 6.04
N GLY A 141 35.74 -9.40 6.39
CA GLY A 141 35.41 -8.09 6.96
C GLY A 141 35.38 -8.07 8.48
N ARG A 142 35.13 -6.88 9.01
CA ARG A 142 34.79 -6.74 10.43
C ARG A 142 33.39 -7.30 10.69
N LYS A 143 32.45 -7.07 9.77
CA LYS A 143 31.05 -7.48 9.87
C LYS A 143 30.71 -8.65 8.96
N LEU A 144 31.07 -8.58 7.69
CA LEU A 144 30.78 -9.60 6.68
C LEU A 144 31.94 -10.59 6.54
N LYS A 145 31.65 -11.87 6.75
CA LYS A 145 32.60 -12.96 6.68
C LYS A 145 32.05 -14.12 5.84
N GLY A 146 32.94 -15.00 5.41
CA GLY A 146 32.58 -16.22 4.70
C GLY A 146 32.32 -16.00 3.21
N ILE A 147 31.63 -16.94 2.58
CA ILE A 147 31.46 -17.07 1.15
C ILE A 147 30.16 -16.39 0.68
N TRP A 148 30.27 -15.62 -0.40
CA TRP A 148 29.22 -14.84 -1.03
C TRP A 148 29.19 -15.07 -2.54
N LYS A 149 28.02 -14.83 -3.15
CA LYS A 149 27.78 -14.99 -4.59
C LYS A 149 27.08 -13.75 -5.14
N LEU A 150 27.60 -13.25 -6.26
CA LEU A 150 26.92 -12.29 -7.13
C LEU A 150 26.46 -13.03 -8.40
N ILE A 151 25.15 -13.07 -8.64
CA ILE A 151 24.54 -13.73 -9.80
C ILE A 151 23.77 -12.72 -10.63
N ARG A 152 24.19 -12.50 -11.88
CA ARG A 152 23.53 -11.59 -12.82
C ARG A 152 22.20 -12.18 -13.28
N ILE A 153 21.15 -11.37 -13.26
CA ILE A 153 19.84 -11.75 -13.78
C ILE A 153 19.88 -11.56 -15.29
N ARG A 154 19.77 -12.65 -16.06
CA ARG A 154 19.62 -12.56 -17.51
C ARG A 154 18.15 -12.27 -17.83
N GLU A 155 17.87 -11.08 -18.34
CA GLU A 155 16.57 -10.79 -18.94
C GLU A 155 16.39 -11.68 -20.19
N ARG A 156 15.20 -12.26 -20.35
CA ARG A 156 14.79 -12.79 -21.66
C ARG A 156 14.71 -11.57 -22.57
N VAL A 157 15.50 -11.58 -23.64
CA VAL A 157 15.41 -10.60 -24.72
C VAL A 157 13.96 -10.56 -25.20
N GLN A 158 13.24 -9.52 -24.77
CA GLN A 158 12.07 -9.03 -25.45
C GLN A 158 12.65 -8.05 -26.46
N GLU A 159 12.69 -8.47 -27.72
CA GLU A 159 13.06 -7.60 -28.84
C GLU A 159 11.99 -6.51 -28.95
N GLU A 160 12.18 -5.39 -28.25
CA GLU A 160 11.57 -4.06 -28.47
C GLU A 160 11.82 -3.25 -27.20
N PHE A 161 12.87 -2.41 -27.16
CA PHE A 161 12.99 -1.10 -26.47
C PHE A 161 14.49 -0.71 -26.42
N ASP A 162 14.83 0.45 -27.00
CA ASP A 162 16.18 1.05 -27.11
C ASP A 162 16.68 1.70 -25.79
N GLU A 163 16.52 1.04 -24.64
CA GLU A 163 17.25 1.41 -23.41
C GLU A 163 18.31 0.35 -23.10
N PRO A 164 19.55 0.73 -22.72
CA PRO A 164 20.56 -0.25 -22.35
C PRO A 164 20.09 -1.04 -21.13
N PRO A 165 20.14 -2.39 -21.17
CA PRO A 165 19.61 -3.23 -20.10
C PRO A 165 20.27 -2.88 -18.76
N ARG A 166 19.47 -2.74 -17.69
CA ARG A 166 20.00 -2.51 -16.34
C ARG A 166 20.75 -3.76 -15.89
N ASP A 167 22.04 -3.62 -15.60
CA ASP A 167 22.90 -4.73 -15.18
C ASP A 167 22.59 -5.14 -13.73
N ASN A 168 21.51 -5.90 -13.55
CA ASN A 168 20.97 -6.33 -12.26
C ASN A 168 21.61 -7.65 -11.81
N TRP A 169 22.02 -7.69 -10.55
CA TRP A 169 22.63 -8.85 -9.89
C TRP A 169 21.88 -9.22 -8.61
N LEU A 170 22.14 -10.42 -8.10
CA LEU A 170 21.70 -10.91 -6.80
C LEU A 170 22.93 -11.18 -5.94
N LEU A 171 23.01 -10.53 -4.78
CA LEU A 171 23.94 -10.84 -3.70
C LEU A 171 23.33 -11.90 -2.79
N ILE A 172 24.02 -13.02 -2.62
CA ILE A 172 23.54 -14.18 -1.86
C ILE A 172 24.67 -14.69 -0.96
N LYS A 173 24.38 -14.90 0.33
CA LYS A 173 25.29 -15.59 1.25
C LYS A 173 25.29 -17.09 0.96
N ALA A 174 26.47 -17.72 0.84
CA ALA A 174 26.55 -19.17 0.76
C ALA A 174 26.43 -19.79 2.16
N SER A 175 25.84 -20.99 2.25
CA SER A 175 25.83 -21.79 3.48
C SER A 175 27.24 -22.25 3.81
N ASP A 176 27.84 -21.68 4.86
CA ASP A 176 29.14 -22.04 5.41
C ASP A 176 29.16 -21.91 6.95
N GLU A 177 30.30 -22.15 7.58
CA GLU A 177 30.45 -22.11 9.04
C GLU A 177 30.05 -20.76 9.66
N GLU A 178 30.22 -19.64 8.94
CA GLU A 178 29.84 -18.29 9.36
C GLU A 178 28.31 -18.06 9.33
N THR A 179 27.51 -19.05 8.89
CA THR A 179 26.03 -18.95 8.88
C THR A 179 25.36 -19.61 10.10
N LYS A 180 26.12 -20.31 10.96
CA LYS A 180 25.57 -20.99 12.15
C LYS A 180 25.11 -19.95 13.19
N GLY A 181 23.82 -19.99 13.54
CA GLY A 181 23.23 -19.11 14.56
C GLY A 181 22.85 -17.70 14.08
N LEU A 182 23.06 -17.37 12.80
CA LEU A 182 22.76 -16.05 12.22
C LEU A 182 21.56 -16.01 11.26
N ARG A 183 20.87 -17.14 11.06
CA ARG A 183 19.65 -17.20 10.23
C ARG A 183 18.51 -16.42 10.87
N GLY A 184 17.85 -15.56 10.08
CA GLY A 184 16.78 -14.67 10.55
C GLY A 184 17.24 -13.43 11.31
N LEU A 185 18.54 -13.21 11.46
CA LEU A 185 19.11 -12.00 12.08
C LEU A 185 19.54 -11.00 11.01
N GLU A 186 19.07 -9.75 11.14
CA GLU A 186 19.42 -8.68 10.21
C GLU A 186 20.71 -7.98 10.66
N VAL A 187 21.85 -8.36 10.06
CA VAL A 187 23.19 -7.84 10.40
C VAL A 187 23.29 -6.32 10.30
N THR A 188 22.57 -5.71 9.36
CA THR A 188 22.51 -4.26 9.16
C THR A 188 21.86 -3.53 10.34
N ALA A 189 20.92 -4.17 11.05
CA ALA A 189 20.29 -3.65 12.26
C ALA A 189 21.12 -3.91 13.52
N GLN A 190 21.83 -5.04 13.59
CA GLN A 190 22.63 -5.42 14.76
C GLN A 190 23.93 -4.65 14.86
N GLU A 191 24.55 -4.33 13.72
CA GLU A 191 25.80 -3.60 13.68
C GLU A 191 25.64 -2.29 12.88
N PRO A 192 24.93 -1.28 13.40
CA PRO A 192 24.59 -0.06 12.66
C PRO A 192 25.72 0.98 12.60
N LEU A 193 26.84 0.77 13.30
CA LEU A 193 27.89 1.78 13.47
C LEU A 193 28.98 1.70 12.39
N SER A 194 29.61 2.83 12.08
CA SER A 194 30.77 2.89 11.18
C SER A 194 31.94 2.04 11.70
N VAL A 195 32.53 1.21 10.86
CA VAL A 195 33.78 0.50 11.22
C VAL A 195 35.00 1.41 11.23
N LYS A 196 34.89 2.59 10.59
CA LYS A 196 35.95 3.59 10.53
C LYS A 196 35.96 4.47 11.76
N THR A 197 34.80 4.92 12.23
CA THR A 197 34.71 5.94 13.28
C THR A 197 33.90 5.54 14.50
N GLY A 198 33.20 4.39 14.47
CA GLY A 198 32.31 3.95 15.56
C GLY A 198 31.02 4.78 15.69
N ARG A 199 30.76 5.71 14.76
CA ARG A 199 29.62 6.63 14.78
C ARG A 199 28.39 6.04 14.08
N SER A 200 27.20 6.46 14.51
CA SER A 200 25.94 6.16 13.81
C SER A 200 25.72 7.08 12.60
N MET A 201 24.79 6.68 11.72
CA MET A 201 24.36 7.47 10.57
C MET A 201 23.84 8.86 10.98
N GLU A 202 23.10 8.97 12.09
CA GLU A 202 22.62 10.27 12.58
C GLU A 202 23.76 11.14 13.11
N GLN A 203 24.75 10.55 13.78
CA GLN A 203 25.90 11.28 14.31
C GLN A 203 26.77 11.88 13.19
N ILE A 204 26.94 11.16 12.08
CA ILE A 204 27.66 11.67 10.89
C ILE A 204 26.85 12.77 10.23
N THR A 205 25.52 12.62 10.15
CA THR A 205 24.61 13.61 9.54
C THR A 205 24.51 14.90 10.38
N ALA A 206 24.51 14.79 11.71
CA ALA A 206 24.41 15.92 12.63
C ALA A 206 25.62 16.88 12.57
N GLN A 207 26.74 16.47 11.96
CA GLN A 207 27.88 17.35 11.70
C GLN A 207 27.65 18.38 10.57
N LYS A 208 26.43 18.47 10.00
CA LYS A 208 26.02 19.48 8.99
C LYS A 208 26.44 20.92 9.38
N ASN A 209 26.53 21.24 10.67
CA ASN A 209 26.85 22.58 11.19
C ASN A 209 28.31 22.82 11.63
N ALA A 210 29.18 21.80 11.68
CA ALA A 210 30.54 21.96 12.20
C ALA A 210 31.57 22.40 11.14
N TYR A 211 31.24 22.30 9.85
CA TYR A 211 32.20 22.50 8.75
C TYR A 211 31.93 23.71 7.85
N TRP A 212 30.89 24.51 8.12
CA TRP A 212 30.51 25.71 7.36
C TRP A 212 30.53 27.03 8.14
N LYS A 213 31.15 27.05 9.33
CA LYS A 213 31.57 28.30 9.98
C LYS A 213 32.99 28.15 10.53
N GLY A 214 33.89 28.97 10.02
CA GLY A 214 35.24 29.12 10.54
C GLY A 214 35.22 29.55 12.02
N SER A 215 36.16 28.97 12.76
CA SER A 215 36.84 29.50 13.94
C SER A 215 36.00 30.23 14.98
N ARG A 216 35.60 29.50 16.04
CA ARG A 216 35.86 29.89 17.43
C ARG A 216 35.60 28.71 18.37
N GLU A 217 36.60 28.43 19.20
CA GLU A 217 36.65 27.35 20.18
C GLU A 217 35.45 27.36 21.13
N ALA A 218 34.92 26.17 21.42
CA ALA A 218 33.89 25.99 22.43
C ALA A 218 34.53 25.47 23.73
N SER A 219 34.60 26.34 24.73
CA SER A 219 34.87 25.97 26.12
C SER A 219 33.70 25.17 26.74
N PRO A 220 33.90 24.44 27.85
CA PRO A 220 32.90 23.53 28.42
C PRO A 220 31.71 24.30 28.98
N ARG A 221 30.48 23.88 28.63
CA ARG A 221 29.23 24.51 29.12
C ARG A 221 28.98 24.19 30.59
N LYS A 222 28.97 25.24 31.42
CA LYS A 222 28.36 25.26 32.75
C LYS A 222 26.83 25.14 32.63
N ASP A 223 26.23 24.45 33.60
CA ASP A 223 24.78 24.33 33.81
C ASP A 223 24.08 25.68 33.75
N GLN A 224 23.31 25.91 32.69
CA GLN A 224 22.38 27.03 32.60
C GLN A 224 21.01 26.58 33.13
N ALA A 225 20.39 27.46 33.93
CA ALA A 225 19.01 27.30 34.39
C ALA A 225 18.07 27.00 33.21
N PRO A 226 17.03 26.16 33.41
CA PRO A 226 16.15 25.74 32.33
C PRO A 226 15.45 26.93 31.68
N LYS A 227 15.42 26.94 30.34
CA LYS A 227 14.62 27.89 29.57
C LYS A 227 13.15 27.81 30.01
N PRO A 228 12.43 28.94 30.11
CA PRO A 228 11.01 28.95 30.42
C PRO A 228 10.19 28.26 29.32
N ALA A 229 9.04 27.70 29.71
CA ALA A 229 8.15 26.98 28.80
C ALA A 229 7.63 27.91 27.69
N PRO A 230 7.26 27.37 26.50
CA PRO A 230 6.77 28.20 25.40
C PRO A 230 5.54 29.02 25.84
N PRO A 231 5.38 30.29 25.41
CA PRO A 231 4.21 31.06 25.76
C PRO A 231 2.94 30.44 25.13
N PRO A 232 1.76 30.55 25.78
CA PRO A 232 0.52 30.07 25.19
C PRO A 232 0.20 30.83 23.89
N PRO A 233 -0.40 30.18 22.88
CA PRO A 233 -0.91 30.85 21.68
C PRO A 233 -2.09 31.77 22.05
N ARG A 234 -2.61 32.56 21.10
CA ARG A 234 -3.80 33.42 21.29
C ARG A 234 -5.09 32.59 21.51
N GLY A 235 -5.16 31.83 22.60
CA GLY A 235 -6.33 31.14 23.10
C GLY A 235 -7.10 32.02 24.10
N THR A 236 -8.30 31.59 24.46
CA THR A 236 -9.13 32.28 25.46
C THR A 236 -8.60 31.95 26.86
N LYS A 237 -8.28 32.97 27.68
CA LYS A 237 -8.03 32.74 29.11
C LYS A 237 -9.28 32.10 29.72
N ALA A 238 -9.09 31.01 30.45
CA ALA A 238 -10.18 30.25 31.03
C ALA A 238 -9.79 29.72 32.41
N PRO A 239 -10.75 29.48 33.32
CA PRO A 239 -10.47 28.79 34.56
C PRO A 239 -10.15 27.30 34.31
N TRP A 240 -9.51 26.67 35.30
CA TRP A 240 -9.23 25.23 35.26
C TRP A 240 -10.53 24.42 35.14
N PRO A 241 -10.67 23.51 34.15
CA PRO A 241 -11.89 22.73 33.98
C PRO A 241 -11.95 21.65 35.06
N GLU A 242 -13.07 21.51 35.78
CA GLU A 242 -13.25 20.47 36.81
C GLU A 242 -13.31 19.06 36.20
N SER A 243 -13.99 18.91 35.06
CA SER A 243 -14.10 17.67 34.29
C SER A 243 -13.53 17.82 32.89
N PHE A 244 -12.99 16.72 32.35
CA PHE A 244 -12.49 16.68 30.98
C PHE A 244 -12.72 15.28 30.38
N PHE A 245 -13.29 15.20 29.19
CA PHE A 245 -13.54 13.95 28.46
C PHE A 245 -12.78 13.92 27.13
N PRO A 246 -12.25 12.75 26.72
CA PRO A 246 -11.50 12.63 25.48
C PRO A 246 -12.38 12.78 24.24
N GLN A 247 -11.82 13.37 23.18
CA GLN A 247 -12.36 13.28 21.83
C GLN A 247 -12.22 11.87 21.27
N LEU A 248 -13.26 11.37 20.59
CA LEU A 248 -13.29 10.00 20.06
C LEU A 248 -13.35 9.99 18.53
N ALA A 249 -12.59 9.08 17.93
CA ALA A 249 -12.53 8.90 16.47
C ALA A 249 -13.66 8.02 15.93
N THR A 250 -14.15 8.30 14.73
CA THR A 250 -15.17 7.50 14.03
C THR A 250 -14.50 6.45 13.14
N LEU A 251 -14.98 5.20 13.16
CA LEU A 251 -14.45 4.13 12.28
C LEU A 251 -15.00 4.36 10.86
N VAL A 252 -14.12 4.43 9.87
CA VAL A 252 -14.52 4.74 8.50
C VAL A 252 -14.20 3.63 7.50
N THR A 253 -15.01 3.50 6.45
CA THR A 253 -14.79 2.53 5.36
C THR A 253 -13.52 2.85 4.59
N ARG A 254 -13.31 4.14 4.29
CA ARG A 254 -12.09 4.70 3.70
C ARG A 254 -11.69 5.97 4.44
N LEU A 255 -10.41 6.32 4.37
CA LEU A 255 -9.92 7.56 4.94
C LEU A 255 -10.39 8.76 4.09
N PRO A 256 -10.59 9.94 4.69
CA PRO A 256 -10.95 11.15 3.94
C PRO A 256 -9.87 11.51 2.92
N GLU A 257 -10.28 11.95 1.74
CA GLU A 257 -9.41 12.45 0.68
C GLU A 257 -9.62 13.96 0.51
N GLY A 258 -8.52 14.71 0.42
CA GLY A 258 -8.56 16.18 0.34
C GLY A 258 -8.89 16.88 1.66
N GLY A 259 -8.56 18.17 1.76
CA GLY A 259 -8.71 18.97 2.99
C GLY A 259 -7.52 18.86 3.94
N PRO A 260 -7.52 19.60 5.06
CA PRO A 260 -6.36 19.75 5.94
C PRO A 260 -6.20 18.56 6.90
N TRP A 261 -6.21 17.32 6.42
CA TRP A 261 -6.10 16.13 7.27
C TRP A 261 -4.65 15.75 7.57
N VAL A 262 -4.37 15.50 8.85
CA VAL A 262 -3.10 14.95 9.31
C VAL A 262 -3.31 13.54 9.83
N SER A 263 -2.34 12.65 9.59
CA SER A 263 -2.44 11.25 9.97
C SER A 263 -1.44 10.89 11.07
N GLU A 264 -1.91 10.19 12.10
CA GLU A 264 -1.10 9.66 13.20
C GLU A 264 -1.23 8.14 13.28
N ILE A 265 -0.18 7.47 13.74
CA ILE A 265 -0.24 6.03 14.02
C ILE A 265 -1.28 5.76 15.12
N LYS A 266 -2.12 4.75 14.90
CA LYS A 266 -3.02 4.26 15.94
C LYS A 266 -2.19 3.41 16.90
N PHE A 267 -2.10 3.88 18.14
CA PHE A 267 -1.47 3.14 19.22
C PHE A 267 -2.45 2.17 19.87
N ASP A 268 -1.92 1.03 20.28
CA ASP A 268 -2.63 0.00 21.03
C ASP A 268 -2.19 0.04 22.51
N GLY A 269 -3.05 0.60 23.36
CA GLY A 269 -2.71 0.92 24.74
C GLY A 269 -3.89 1.33 25.60
N TYR A 270 -3.60 2.06 26.68
CA TYR A 270 -4.62 2.72 27.50
C TYR A 270 -4.62 4.23 27.24
N ARG A 271 -5.77 4.74 26.80
CA ARG A 271 -6.05 6.17 26.67
C ARG A 271 -6.07 6.84 28.04
N LEU A 272 -5.16 7.78 28.27
CA LEU A 272 -5.08 8.56 29.50
C LEU A 272 -5.09 10.07 29.22
N ILE A 273 -5.81 10.79 30.06
CA ILE A 273 -5.77 12.24 30.18
C ILE A 273 -4.87 12.59 31.37
N ALA A 274 -3.70 13.19 31.10
CA ALA A 274 -2.85 13.70 32.16
C ALA A 274 -3.22 15.14 32.50
N ARG A 275 -3.68 15.33 33.73
CA ARG A 275 -4.08 16.63 34.27
C ARG A 275 -2.98 17.11 35.21
N ILE A 276 -2.25 18.13 34.80
CA ILE A 276 -1.17 18.76 35.56
C ILE A 276 -1.72 20.08 36.09
N SER A 277 -1.80 20.23 37.41
CA SER A 277 -2.24 21.46 38.05
C SER A 277 -1.32 21.78 39.22
N GLN A 278 -0.60 22.89 39.13
CA GLN A 278 0.33 23.38 40.15
C GLN A 278 1.31 22.29 40.62
N GLY A 279 1.87 21.52 39.67
CA GLY A 279 2.80 20.42 39.94
C GLY A 279 2.17 19.10 40.40
N ARG A 280 0.85 19.05 40.66
CA ARG A 280 0.10 17.82 40.93
C ARG A 280 -0.36 17.20 39.62
N VAL A 281 -0.08 15.91 39.43
CA VAL A 281 -0.49 15.16 38.24
C VAL A 281 -1.54 14.12 38.61
N THR A 282 -2.65 14.12 37.86
CA THR A 282 -3.68 13.09 37.91
C THR A 282 -3.81 12.44 36.53
N LEU A 283 -3.83 11.11 36.47
CA LEU A 283 -4.01 10.35 35.23
C LEU A 283 -5.40 9.74 35.21
N VAL A 284 -6.22 10.21 34.27
CA VAL A 284 -7.63 9.84 34.19
C VAL A 284 -7.88 9.01 32.93
N THR A 285 -8.55 7.88 33.08
CA THR A 285 -8.92 7.04 31.93
C THR A 285 -9.97 7.72 31.06
N ARG A 286 -10.24 7.13 29.89
CA ARG A 286 -11.33 7.53 28.99
C ARG A 286 -12.69 7.78 29.66
N ARG A 287 -12.96 7.14 30.81
CA ARG A 287 -14.26 7.22 31.52
C ARG A 287 -14.20 7.98 32.84
N GLY A 288 -13.16 8.78 33.06
CA GLY A 288 -13.07 9.59 34.27
C GLY A 288 -12.51 8.85 35.49
N GLN A 289 -12.12 7.57 35.36
CA GLN A 289 -11.52 6.84 36.49
C GLN A 289 -10.09 7.32 36.74
N ASP A 290 -9.78 7.60 38.01
CA ASP A 290 -8.43 7.95 38.45
C ASP A 290 -7.55 6.70 38.49
N TRP A 291 -6.56 6.66 37.60
CA TRP A 291 -5.53 5.62 37.50
C TRP A 291 -4.15 6.12 37.92
N THR A 292 -4.05 7.26 38.61
CA THR A 292 -2.79 7.88 39.04
C THR A 292 -1.87 6.89 39.77
N GLY A 293 -2.43 6.08 40.68
CA GLY A 293 -1.65 5.08 41.43
C GLY A 293 -1.09 3.92 40.61
N LYS A 294 -1.64 3.66 39.40
CA LYS A 294 -1.19 2.57 38.52
C LYS A 294 0.01 2.96 37.63
N PHE A 295 0.36 4.24 37.58
CA PHE A 295 1.36 4.81 36.67
C PHE A 295 2.32 5.73 37.43
N THR A 296 2.83 5.29 38.57
CA THR A 296 3.52 6.15 39.55
C THR A 296 4.81 6.78 38.96
N PRO A 297 5.71 6.02 38.31
CA PRO A 297 6.79 6.56 37.48
C PRO A 297 6.36 7.61 36.46
N LEU A 298 5.30 7.40 35.70
CA LEU A 298 4.84 8.36 34.70
C LEU A 298 4.35 9.66 35.36
N VAL A 299 3.64 9.55 36.50
CA VAL A 299 3.22 10.70 37.33
C VAL A 299 4.42 11.52 37.81
N ARG A 300 5.46 10.85 38.33
CA ARG A 300 6.71 11.50 38.79
C ARG A 300 7.49 12.18 37.66
N GLU A 301 7.35 11.68 36.45
CA GLU A 301 8.01 12.23 35.28
C GLU A 301 7.24 13.46 34.75
N LEU A 302 5.92 13.33 34.59
CA LEU A 302 5.04 14.43 34.18
C LEU A 302 5.09 15.61 35.16
N SER A 303 5.28 15.38 36.46
CA SER A 303 5.43 16.45 37.46
C SER A 303 6.71 17.29 37.28
N ARG A 304 7.66 16.85 36.44
CA ARG A 304 8.89 17.60 36.11
C ARG A 304 8.72 18.54 34.92
N LEU A 305 7.60 18.47 34.19
CA LEU A 305 7.27 19.45 33.17
C LEU A 305 7.08 20.81 33.87
N PRO A 306 7.84 21.85 33.50
CA PRO A 306 7.76 23.16 34.14
C PRO A 306 6.56 23.93 33.58
N VAL A 307 5.36 23.40 33.80
CA VAL A 307 4.09 23.99 33.39
C VAL A 307 3.22 24.19 34.62
N ARG A 308 2.50 25.32 34.69
CA ARG A 308 1.59 25.58 35.81
C ARG A 308 0.37 24.69 35.74
N ASN A 309 -0.33 24.76 34.60
CA ASN A 309 -1.57 24.03 34.36
C ASN A 309 -1.56 23.48 32.93
N ALA A 310 -1.77 22.18 32.76
CA ALA A 310 -1.86 21.54 31.45
C ALA A 310 -2.79 20.34 31.46
N ILE A 311 -3.49 20.12 30.35
CA ILE A 311 -4.21 18.87 30.06
C ILE A 311 -3.54 18.25 28.83
N LEU A 312 -3.01 17.05 28.98
CA LEU A 312 -2.39 16.28 27.91
C LEU A 312 -3.29 15.09 27.57
N ASP A 313 -3.52 14.88 26.28
CA ASP A 313 -4.30 13.76 25.78
C ASP A 313 -3.37 12.81 25.01
N GLY A 314 -3.32 11.55 25.44
CA GLY A 314 -2.31 10.60 25.00
C GLY A 314 -2.67 9.13 25.22
N GLU A 315 -1.88 8.24 24.65
CA GLU A 315 -1.98 6.78 24.83
C GLU A 315 -0.74 6.27 25.57
N VAL A 316 -0.94 5.50 26.64
CA VAL A 316 0.18 4.77 27.28
C VAL A 316 0.31 3.39 26.65
N VAL A 317 1.52 3.07 26.23
CA VAL A 317 1.86 1.82 25.53
C VAL A 317 3.12 1.19 26.08
N VAL A 318 3.35 -0.06 25.69
CA VAL A 318 4.65 -0.72 25.78
C VAL A 318 5.09 -1.04 24.37
N MET A 319 6.31 -0.64 24.01
CA MET A 319 6.87 -0.90 22.68
C MET A 319 7.65 -2.22 22.65
N ASN A 320 7.55 -2.93 21.54
CA ASN A 320 8.44 -4.01 21.16
C ASN A 320 9.74 -3.45 20.55
N PRO A 321 10.81 -4.25 20.46
CA PRO A 321 12.07 -3.82 19.82
C PRO A 321 11.92 -3.41 18.35
N ASP A 322 10.92 -3.95 17.65
CA ASP A 322 10.59 -3.63 16.26
C ASP A 322 9.78 -2.32 16.10
N GLY A 323 9.44 -1.65 17.21
CA GLY A 323 8.68 -0.40 17.22
C GLY A 323 7.15 -0.56 17.30
N THR A 324 6.61 -1.79 17.24
CA THR A 324 5.17 -2.06 17.42
C THR A 324 4.75 -1.95 18.89
N THR A 325 3.45 -1.82 19.16
CA THR A 325 2.90 -1.75 20.52
C THR A 325 2.38 -3.11 20.99
N ASN A 326 2.58 -3.44 22.26
CA ASN A 326 2.18 -4.72 22.84
C ASN A 326 1.24 -4.54 24.05
N PHE A 327 -0.06 -4.67 23.80
CA PHE A 327 -1.09 -4.49 24.83
C PHE A 327 -1.02 -5.54 25.94
N GLN A 328 -0.81 -6.82 25.60
CA GLN A 328 -0.73 -7.88 26.61
C GLN A 328 0.43 -7.64 27.60
N LYS A 329 1.58 -7.20 27.10
CA LYS A 329 2.73 -6.82 27.92
C LYS A 329 2.44 -5.60 28.80
N LEU A 330 1.69 -4.61 28.30
CA LEU A 330 1.20 -3.48 29.10
C LEU A 330 0.34 -3.95 30.27
N GLN A 331 -0.59 -4.88 30.05
CA GLN A 331 -1.42 -5.42 31.14
C GLN A 331 -0.59 -6.13 32.22
N ASN A 332 0.41 -6.91 31.80
CA ASN A 332 1.29 -7.64 32.71
C ASN A 332 2.18 -6.71 33.55
N ILE A 333 2.69 -5.64 32.94
CA ILE A 333 3.49 -4.61 33.62
C ILE A 333 2.69 -3.91 34.72
N LEU A 334 1.45 -3.51 34.43
CA LEU A 334 0.61 -2.78 35.39
C LEU A 334 0.21 -3.63 36.61
N ARG A 335 0.33 -4.96 36.52
CA ARG A 335 -0.02 -5.89 37.60
C ARG A 335 1.16 -6.31 38.44
N SER A 336 2.32 -6.46 37.82
CA SER A 336 3.57 -6.81 38.51
C SER A 336 4.22 -5.62 39.24
N ALA A 337 3.61 -4.43 39.18
CA ALA A 337 4.17 -3.15 39.65
C ALA A 337 5.56 -2.82 39.06
N ASN A 338 5.94 -3.51 37.96
CA ASN A 338 7.19 -3.30 37.25
C ASN A 338 6.95 -2.35 36.07
N GLU A 339 6.76 -1.08 36.37
CA GLU A 339 6.42 -0.01 35.42
C GLU A 339 7.57 0.42 34.48
N LYS A 340 8.61 -0.42 34.30
CA LYS A 340 9.72 -0.13 33.38
C LYS A 340 9.29 -0.32 31.92
N GLY A 341 9.63 0.64 31.06
CA GLY A 341 9.39 0.57 29.61
C GLY A 341 8.03 1.12 29.16
N LEU A 342 7.28 1.78 30.05
CA LEU A 342 6.08 2.52 29.68
C LEU A 342 6.45 3.78 28.88
N VAL A 343 5.70 4.01 27.80
CA VAL A 343 5.80 5.20 26.96
C VAL A 343 4.43 5.83 26.84
N TYR A 344 4.33 7.13 27.12
CA TYR A 344 3.11 7.92 26.96
C TYR A 344 3.22 8.78 25.70
N PHE A 345 2.54 8.37 24.64
CA PHE A 345 2.45 9.13 23.39
C PHE A 345 1.34 10.18 23.51
N VAL A 346 1.72 11.44 23.64
CA VAL A 346 0.81 12.58 23.72
C VAL A 346 0.57 13.13 22.31
N PHE A 347 -0.68 13.20 21.89
CA PHE A 347 -1.05 13.70 20.56
C PHE A 347 -1.85 15.00 20.59
N ASP A 348 -2.33 15.47 21.75
CA ASP A 348 -3.06 16.75 21.85
C ASP A 348 -2.82 17.47 23.20
N LEU A 349 -3.02 18.80 23.21
CA LEU A 349 -2.87 19.71 24.35
C LEU A 349 -4.10 20.63 24.45
N PRO A 350 -5.21 20.18 25.07
CA PRO A 350 -6.45 20.96 25.11
C PRO A 350 -6.43 22.16 26.07
N TYR A 351 -5.53 22.19 27.06
CA TYR A 351 -5.42 23.30 28.02
C TYR A 351 -3.94 23.53 28.39
N TYR A 352 -3.51 24.79 28.47
CA TYR A 352 -2.13 25.16 28.74
C TYR A 352 -1.98 26.56 29.37
N GLU A 353 -1.22 26.68 30.46
CA GLU A 353 -0.87 27.95 31.13
C GLU A 353 -2.07 28.90 31.31
N ASP A 354 -3.18 28.38 31.83
CA ASP A 354 -4.43 29.13 32.08
C ASP A 354 -5.22 29.54 30.83
N HIS A 355 -4.96 28.90 29.70
CA HIS A 355 -5.70 29.10 28.45
C HIS A 355 -6.40 27.81 28.01
N ASP A 356 -7.68 27.94 27.65
CA ASP A 356 -8.42 26.90 26.96
C ASP A 356 -8.03 26.92 25.48
N LEU A 357 -7.42 25.83 25.02
CA LEU A 357 -6.98 25.67 23.64
C LEU A 357 -7.98 24.87 22.81
N THR A 358 -9.07 24.33 23.39
CA THR A 358 -10.02 23.44 22.69
C THR A 358 -10.64 24.09 21.44
N GLY A 359 -10.84 25.41 21.44
CA GLY A 359 -11.35 26.16 20.28
C GLY A 359 -10.34 26.40 19.16
N LEU A 360 -9.04 26.22 19.41
CA LEU A 360 -7.99 26.44 18.39
C LEU A 360 -7.91 25.26 17.41
N PRO A 361 -7.40 25.48 16.17
CA PRO A 361 -7.04 24.41 15.25
C PRO A 361 -6.12 23.35 15.88
N LEU A 362 -6.32 22.08 15.52
CA LEU A 362 -5.46 20.96 15.96
C LEU A 362 -3.97 21.23 15.69
N THR A 363 -3.63 21.79 14.53
CA THR A 363 -2.23 22.11 14.16
C THR A 363 -1.59 23.12 15.09
N GLU A 364 -2.33 24.13 15.56
CA GLU A 364 -1.87 25.11 16.55
C GLU A 364 -1.64 24.44 17.92
N ARG A 365 -2.58 23.60 18.38
CA ARG A 365 -2.42 22.86 19.65
C ARG A 365 -1.20 21.92 19.61
N LYS A 366 -1.04 21.20 18.51
CA LYS A 366 0.09 20.27 18.30
C LYS A 366 1.43 21.00 18.18
N LYS A 367 1.47 22.22 17.64
CA LYS A 367 2.69 23.04 17.57
C LYS A 367 3.22 23.35 18.97
N VAL A 368 2.36 23.85 19.86
CA VAL A 368 2.71 24.16 21.26
C VAL A 368 3.15 22.90 21.99
N LEU A 369 2.41 21.80 21.84
CA LEU A 369 2.75 20.50 22.42
C LEU A 369 4.13 20.02 21.98
N ARG A 370 4.44 20.11 20.68
CA ARG A 370 5.73 19.70 20.12
C ARG A 370 6.87 20.54 20.67
N GLU A 371 6.69 21.86 20.76
CA GLU A 371 7.70 22.76 21.33
C GLU A 371 7.96 22.45 22.81
N LEU A 372 6.89 22.25 23.60
CA LEU A 372 6.97 21.89 25.02
C LEU A 372 7.74 20.57 25.22
N LEU A 373 7.35 19.51 24.52
CA LEU A 373 7.97 18.18 24.69
C LEU A 373 9.37 18.09 24.08
N THR A 374 9.67 18.88 23.05
CA THR A 374 11.04 18.97 22.52
C THR A 374 11.97 19.69 23.49
N MET A 375 11.51 20.78 24.10
CA MET A 375 12.32 21.56 25.04
C MET A 375 12.68 20.77 26.31
N TYR A 376 11.77 19.91 26.78
CA TYR A 376 11.93 19.17 28.03
C TYR A 376 12.09 17.65 27.84
N ARG A 377 12.45 17.19 26.63
CA ARG A 377 12.62 15.77 26.29
C ARG A 377 13.48 15.00 27.29
N GLU A 378 14.59 15.60 27.74
CA GLU A 378 15.51 14.97 28.70
C GLU A 378 14.91 14.85 30.12
N ARG A 379 13.92 15.68 30.47
CA ARG A 379 13.22 15.62 31.76
C ARG A 379 12.12 14.56 31.77
N VAL A 380 11.54 14.32 30.60
CA VAL A 380 10.41 13.42 30.39
C VAL A 380 10.66 12.38 29.26
N PRO A 381 11.67 11.49 29.41
CA PRO A 381 12.06 10.55 28.35
C PRO A 381 10.98 9.52 27.94
N SER A 382 10.05 9.19 28.84
CA SER A 382 8.90 8.31 28.60
C SER A 382 7.69 9.06 28.06
N VAL A 383 7.65 10.39 28.08
CA VAL A 383 6.57 11.20 27.48
C VAL A 383 6.99 11.68 26.10
N ARG A 384 6.31 11.19 25.06
CA ARG A 384 6.68 11.43 23.67
C ARG A 384 5.58 12.15 22.92
N TYR A 385 5.96 13.14 22.12
CA TYR A 385 5.04 13.72 21.15
C TYR A 385 4.71 12.69 20.06
N SER A 386 3.44 12.50 19.77
CA SER A 386 2.99 11.71 18.63
C SER A 386 3.06 12.58 17.37
N GLU A 387 4.07 12.27 16.56
CA GLU A 387 4.27 12.83 15.22
C GLU A 387 3.06 12.54 14.33
N HIS A 388 2.80 13.48 13.42
CA HIS A 388 1.78 13.33 12.39
C HIS A 388 2.41 13.54 11.02
N VAL A 389 1.82 12.88 10.03
CA VAL A 389 2.24 12.99 8.63
C VAL A 389 1.18 13.81 7.88
N ASP A 390 1.62 14.90 7.26
CA ASP A 390 0.84 15.73 6.35
C ASP A 390 0.96 15.18 4.91
N GLN A 391 0.48 13.94 4.75
CA GLN A 391 0.40 13.23 3.48
C GLN A 391 -0.93 12.50 3.40
N SER A 392 -1.27 12.01 2.21
CA SER A 392 -2.48 11.19 2.02
C SER A 392 -2.59 10.11 3.09
N GLY A 393 -3.69 10.14 3.85
CA GLY A 393 -3.94 9.15 4.90
C GLY A 393 -3.89 7.71 4.39
N ALA A 394 -4.26 7.47 3.12
CA ALA A 394 -4.14 6.16 2.50
C ALA A 394 -2.69 5.66 2.41
N ARG A 395 -1.71 6.55 2.14
CA ARG A 395 -0.28 6.19 2.14
C ARG A 395 0.21 5.87 3.55
N VAL A 396 -0.20 6.68 4.53
CA VAL A 396 0.18 6.48 5.93
C VAL A 396 -0.42 5.18 6.47
N LEU A 397 -1.68 4.86 6.10
CA LEU A 397 -2.32 3.59 6.43
C LEU A 397 -1.58 2.41 5.83
N ARG A 398 -1.21 2.48 4.54
CA ARG A 398 -0.45 1.40 3.90
C ARG A 398 0.87 1.14 4.62
N ALA A 399 1.65 2.19 4.86
CA ALA A 399 2.90 2.08 5.61
C ALA A 399 2.67 1.54 7.03
N ALA A 400 1.59 1.98 7.71
CA ALA A 400 1.22 1.46 9.01
C ALA A 400 0.95 -0.06 8.96
N CYS A 401 0.18 -0.52 7.97
CA CYS A 401 -0.17 -1.93 7.82
C CYS A 401 1.04 -2.80 7.43
N GLU A 402 1.90 -2.32 6.53
CA GLU A 402 3.14 -3.01 6.13
C GLU A 402 4.10 -3.20 7.30
N ASN A 403 4.09 -2.28 8.27
CA ASN A 403 4.91 -2.35 9.48
C ASN A 403 4.15 -2.94 10.68
N SER A 404 3.04 -3.64 10.44
CA SER A 404 2.24 -4.33 11.47
C SER A 404 1.73 -3.40 12.60
N PHE A 405 1.53 -2.12 12.32
CA PHE A 405 0.81 -1.23 13.23
C PHE A 405 -0.69 -1.51 13.17
N GLU A 406 -1.41 -1.19 14.25
CA GLU A 406 -2.85 -1.48 14.37
C GLU A 406 -3.69 -0.72 13.33
N GLY A 407 -3.23 0.45 12.90
CA GLY A 407 -3.90 1.32 11.96
C GLY A 407 -3.45 2.76 12.08
N ILE A 408 -4.30 3.68 11.63
CA ILE A 408 -4.06 5.12 11.77
C ILE A 408 -5.29 5.86 12.28
N ILE A 409 -5.05 7.04 12.83
CA ILE A 409 -6.08 8.04 13.11
C ILE A 409 -5.80 9.26 12.23
N ALA A 410 -6.68 9.53 11.28
CA ALA A 410 -6.68 10.78 10.53
C ALA A 410 -7.49 11.84 11.29
N LYS A 411 -6.91 13.01 11.45
CA LYS A 411 -7.50 14.13 12.20
C LYS A 411 -7.51 15.38 11.33
N ARG A 412 -8.62 16.11 11.33
CA ARG A 412 -8.74 17.37 10.59
C ARG A 412 -7.91 18.44 11.31
N GLY A 413 -6.86 18.93 10.67
CA GLY A 413 -5.86 19.86 11.21
C GLY A 413 -6.43 21.22 11.63
N ASP A 414 -7.52 21.65 11.00
CA ASP A 414 -8.26 22.87 11.33
C ASP A 414 -9.36 22.67 12.39
N SER A 415 -9.52 21.45 12.94
CA SER A 415 -10.64 21.15 13.83
C SER A 415 -10.41 21.57 15.29
N PRO A 416 -11.48 21.99 15.99
CA PRO A 416 -11.45 22.17 17.44
C PRO A 416 -11.37 20.81 18.14
N TYR A 417 -10.94 20.84 19.40
CA TYR A 417 -11.05 19.69 20.29
C TYR A 417 -12.48 19.58 20.82
N VAL A 418 -13.13 18.44 20.58
CA VAL A 418 -14.53 18.22 20.96
C VAL A 418 -14.62 16.97 21.82
N GLN A 419 -15.06 17.14 23.08
CA GLN A 419 -15.10 16.11 24.14
C GLN A 419 -16.19 15.03 23.92
N LYS A 420 -16.39 14.56 22.69
CA LYS A 420 -17.31 13.48 22.28
C LYS A 420 -16.78 12.79 21.01
N ARG A 421 -17.52 11.79 20.52
CA ARG A 421 -17.24 11.22 19.19
C ARG A 421 -17.55 12.25 18.12
N THR A 422 -16.61 12.43 17.20
CA THR A 422 -16.75 13.35 16.08
C THR A 422 -16.30 12.70 14.79
N ARG A 423 -16.64 13.36 13.70
CA ARG A 423 -16.08 13.13 12.38
C ARG A 423 -14.79 13.91 12.11
N TYR A 424 -14.33 14.74 13.03
CA TYR A 424 -13.03 15.43 12.88
C TYR A 424 -11.86 14.49 13.09
N TRP A 425 -12.05 13.42 13.85
CA TRP A 425 -11.09 12.34 14.01
C TRP A 425 -11.73 11.08 13.45
N VAL A 426 -11.04 10.42 12.53
CA VAL A 426 -11.48 9.17 11.92
C VAL A 426 -10.37 8.14 12.03
N LYS A 427 -10.74 6.89 12.27
CA LYS A 427 -9.79 5.77 12.43
C LYS A 427 -10.02 4.75 11.33
N LYS A 428 -8.93 4.19 10.80
CA LYS A 428 -8.94 3.01 9.95
C LYS A 428 -7.94 2.00 10.50
N LYS A 429 -8.35 0.75 10.63
CA LYS A 429 -7.54 -0.33 11.18
C LYS A 429 -6.91 -1.14 10.04
N CYS A 430 -5.72 -1.68 10.30
CA CYS A 430 -5.03 -2.61 9.39
C CYS A 430 -5.49 -4.05 9.62
N ILE A 431 -5.84 -4.38 10.85
CA ILE A 431 -6.32 -5.68 11.28
C ILE A 431 -7.72 -5.55 11.90
N ASN A 432 -8.55 -6.56 11.66
CA ASN A 432 -9.89 -6.64 12.25
C ASN A 432 -9.75 -7.02 13.73
N ARG A 433 -9.73 -5.99 14.58
CA ARG A 433 -9.55 -6.13 16.02
C ARG A 433 -10.63 -5.36 16.77
N GLN A 434 -11.35 -6.03 17.66
CA GLN A 434 -12.50 -5.47 18.35
C GLN A 434 -12.66 -6.09 19.74
N GLU A 435 -13.37 -5.38 20.61
CA GLU A 435 -13.78 -5.91 21.90
C GLU A 435 -15.10 -6.69 21.81
N PHE A 436 -15.20 -7.76 22.60
CA PHE A 436 -16.37 -8.62 22.75
C PHE A 436 -16.60 -8.91 24.23
N VAL A 437 -17.85 -9.21 24.58
CA VAL A 437 -18.23 -9.61 25.93
C VAL A 437 -18.09 -11.12 26.05
N VAL A 438 -17.48 -11.57 27.15
CA VAL A 438 -17.35 -13.00 27.45
C VAL A 438 -18.63 -13.46 28.15
N GLY A 439 -19.37 -14.38 27.52
CA GLY A 439 -20.59 -14.97 28.07
C GLY A 439 -20.43 -16.41 28.56
N GLY A 440 -19.28 -17.04 28.31
CA GLY A 440 -18.99 -18.37 28.82
C GLY A 440 -17.62 -18.89 28.40
N TYR A 441 -17.31 -20.13 28.76
CA TYR A 441 -16.10 -20.82 28.34
C TYR A 441 -16.33 -22.33 28.19
N THR A 442 -15.54 -22.98 27.35
CA THR A 442 -15.62 -24.43 27.09
C THR A 442 -14.60 -25.21 27.94
N ALA A 443 -14.87 -26.49 28.16
CA ALA A 443 -13.89 -27.42 28.75
C ALA A 443 -12.56 -27.44 27.94
N PRO A 444 -11.41 -27.71 28.61
CA PRO A 444 -10.12 -27.82 27.94
C PRO A 444 -10.11 -29.00 26.95
N LYS A 445 -9.34 -28.85 25.85
CA LYS A 445 -9.08 -29.90 24.85
C LYS A 445 -7.58 -29.96 24.55
N GLY A 446 -7.03 -31.16 24.33
CA GLY A 446 -5.63 -31.35 23.99
C GLY A 446 -4.68 -31.05 25.16
N THR A 447 -3.57 -30.35 24.89
CA THR A 447 -2.50 -30.03 25.87
C THR A 447 -2.81 -28.85 26.79
N ARG A 448 -3.96 -28.17 26.61
CA ARG A 448 -4.32 -26.99 27.41
C ARG A 448 -4.94 -27.37 28.74
N SER A 449 -4.53 -26.66 29.78
CA SER A 449 -5.12 -26.74 31.13
C SER A 449 -6.19 -25.65 31.33
N LEU A 450 -7.12 -25.89 32.27
CA LEU A 450 -8.17 -24.96 32.73
C LEU A 450 -9.38 -24.74 31.80
N PHE A 451 -9.22 -24.19 30.59
CA PHE A 451 -10.33 -24.01 29.63
C PHE A 451 -9.89 -24.13 28.16
N GLY A 452 -10.83 -24.43 27.27
CA GLY A 452 -10.55 -24.63 25.84
C GLY A 452 -10.65 -23.35 25.01
N SER A 453 -11.77 -22.64 25.14
CA SER A 453 -12.08 -21.40 24.43
C SER A 453 -13.04 -20.52 25.23
N LEU A 454 -12.99 -19.20 25.00
CA LEU A 454 -14.03 -18.27 25.47
C LEU A 454 -15.17 -18.21 24.47
N VAL A 455 -16.38 -18.11 24.97
CA VAL A 455 -17.61 -17.92 24.18
C VAL A 455 -17.94 -16.43 24.19
N LEU A 456 -17.95 -15.83 23.01
CA LEU A 456 -17.99 -14.37 22.84
C LEU A 456 -19.36 -13.91 22.34
N GLY A 457 -19.71 -12.68 22.70
CA GLY A 457 -20.84 -11.96 22.13
C GLY A 457 -20.67 -10.45 22.13
N TYR A 458 -21.66 -9.76 21.58
CA TYR A 458 -21.79 -8.31 21.59
C TYR A 458 -23.24 -7.92 21.90
N TYR A 459 -23.45 -6.73 22.45
CA TYR A 459 -24.79 -6.19 22.69
C TYR A 459 -25.34 -5.55 21.41
N ASN A 460 -26.53 -6.01 20.99
CA ASN A 460 -27.27 -5.38 19.91
C ASN A 460 -28.04 -4.13 20.38
N GLU A 461 -28.75 -3.47 19.48
CA GLU A 461 -29.55 -2.26 19.77
C GLU A 461 -30.66 -2.50 20.81
N LYS A 462 -31.15 -3.73 20.92
CA LYS A 462 -32.12 -4.17 21.93
C LYS A 462 -31.49 -4.52 23.27
N ARG A 463 -30.19 -4.26 23.45
CA ARG A 463 -29.39 -4.61 24.64
C ARG A 463 -29.40 -6.11 24.97
N GLN A 464 -29.49 -6.94 23.94
CA GLN A 464 -29.37 -8.39 24.04
C GLN A 464 -27.95 -8.82 23.65
N LEU A 465 -27.37 -9.76 24.40
CA LEU A 465 -26.04 -10.30 24.10
C LEU A 465 -26.15 -11.35 23.00
N VAL A 466 -25.70 -11.01 21.79
CA VAL A 466 -25.73 -11.88 20.61
C VAL A 466 -24.40 -12.64 20.52
N TYR A 467 -24.49 -13.95 20.33
CA TYR A 467 -23.32 -14.82 20.15
C TYR A 467 -22.58 -14.52 18.84
N CYS A 468 -21.26 -14.39 18.88
CA CYS A 468 -20.42 -14.11 17.70
C CYS A 468 -19.27 -15.09 17.49
N GLY A 469 -19.18 -16.19 18.24
CA GLY A 469 -18.17 -17.22 18.04
C GLY A 469 -17.36 -17.54 19.29
N ASN A 470 -16.40 -18.47 19.14
CA ASN A 470 -15.51 -18.89 20.23
C ASN A 470 -14.06 -18.51 19.90
N VAL A 471 -13.32 -17.98 20.88
CA VAL A 471 -11.88 -17.70 20.75
C VAL A 471 -11.07 -18.70 21.56
N GLY A 472 -10.26 -19.47 20.85
CA GLY A 472 -9.35 -20.45 21.45
C GLY A 472 -7.89 -20.04 21.37
N THR A 473 -7.45 -19.30 20.36
CA THR A 473 -6.01 -18.97 20.16
C THR A 473 -5.64 -17.65 20.86
N GLY A 474 -4.35 -17.32 20.91
CA GLY A 474 -3.85 -16.04 21.49
C GLY A 474 -3.55 -16.05 23.00
N PHE A 475 -3.87 -17.13 23.70
CA PHE A 475 -3.55 -17.27 25.12
C PHE A 475 -2.14 -17.84 25.37
N ASN A 476 -1.42 -17.26 26.32
CA ASN A 476 -0.25 -17.85 26.99
C ASN A 476 -0.64 -18.40 28.38
N GLU A 477 0.24 -19.14 29.04
CA GLU A 477 -0.05 -19.80 30.33
C GLU A 477 -0.56 -18.84 31.42
N ASP A 478 0.04 -17.65 31.53
CA ASP A 478 -0.35 -16.64 32.52
C ASP A 478 -1.75 -16.08 32.22
N SER A 479 -2.04 -15.79 30.96
CA SER A 479 -3.35 -15.30 30.53
C SER A 479 -4.45 -16.35 30.72
N ILE A 480 -4.16 -17.63 30.52
CA ILE A 480 -5.12 -18.72 30.78
C ILE A 480 -5.47 -18.75 32.27
N LYS A 481 -4.46 -18.78 33.16
CA LYS A 481 -4.68 -18.81 34.61
C LYS A 481 -5.52 -17.62 35.07
N LEU A 482 -5.11 -16.43 34.65
CA LEU A 482 -5.80 -15.18 34.97
C LEU A 482 -7.27 -15.18 34.53
N VAL A 483 -7.51 -15.47 33.25
CA VAL A 483 -8.85 -15.40 32.69
C VAL A 483 -9.73 -16.43 33.38
N HIS A 484 -9.21 -17.63 33.63
CA HIS A 484 -9.92 -18.68 34.34
C HIS A 484 -10.33 -18.28 35.76
N GLU A 485 -9.44 -17.64 36.54
CA GLU A 485 -9.76 -17.14 37.88
C GLU A 485 -10.92 -16.13 37.86
N ARG A 486 -10.92 -15.22 36.88
CA ARG A 486 -12.00 -14.23 36.71
C ARG A 486 -13.30 -14.89 36.28
N LEU A 487 -13.25 -15.87 35.39
CA LEU A 487 -14.43 -16.60 34.93
C LEU A 487 -15.09 -17.37 36.08
N LYS A 488 -14.31 -18.04 36.93
CA LYS A 488 -14.82 -18.79 38.09
C LYS A 488 -15.65 -17.93 39.04
N GLN A 489 -15.27 -16.66 39.22
CA GLN A 489 -16.01 -15.72 40.08
C GLN A 489 -17.34 -15.25 39.47
N LEU A 490 -17.57 -15.55 38.19
CA LEU A 490 -18.70 -15.05 37.42
C LEU A 490 -19.60 -16.18 36.91
N GLU A 491 -19.34 -17.45 37.26
CA GLU A 491 -20.14 -18.58 36.79
C GLU A 491 -21.62 -18.45 37.16
N GLN A 492 -22.49 -18.81 36.20
CA GLN A 492 -23.94 -18.82 36.39
C GLN A 492 -24.58 -19.95 35.58
N ASN A 493 -25.79 -20.36 35.96
CA ASN A 493 -26.51 -21.43 35.26
C ASN A 493 -27.22 -20.94 33.99
N ALA A 494 -27.76 -19.71 34.02
CA ALA A 494 -28.51 -19.16 32.89
C ALA A 494 -27.58 -18.70 31.77
N SER A 495 -27.95 -19.01 30.52
CA SER A 495 -27.25 -18.47 29.35
C SER A 495 -27.45 -16.95 29.31
N PRO A 496 -26.36 -16.15 29.19
CA PRO A 496 -26.49 -14.72 28.99
C PRO A 496 -26.83 -14.34 27.54
N PHE A 497 -26.82 -15.31 26.61
CA PHE A 497 -27.01 -15.07 25.18
C PHE A 497 -28.49 -15.07 24.78
N ALA A 498 -28.81 -14.24 23.78
CA ALA A 498 -30.13 -14.17 23.16
C ALA A 498 -29.98 -14.13 21.62
N PRO A 499 -30.49 -15.14 20.89
CA PRO A 499 -31.15 -16.35 21.40
C PRO A 499 -30.17 -17.26 22.19
N PRO A 500 -30.68 -18.17 23.04
CA PRO A 500 -29.86 -19.18 23.69
C PRO A 500 -29.05 -20.00 22.67
N LEU A 501 -27.90 -20.53 23.08
CA LEU A 501 -27.02 -21.29 22.19
C LEU A 501 -27.64 -22.68 21.88
N GLU A 502 -28.07 -22.89 20.64
CA GLU A 502 -28.68 -24.15 20.17
C GLU A 502 -27.70 -25.09 19.43
N ASP A 503 -26.49 -24.61 19.10
CA ASP A 503 -25.47 -25.36 18.34
C ASP A 503 -24.85 -26.52 19.16
N ALA A 504 -24.71 -27.70 18.55
CA ALA A 504 -24.10 -28.90 19.13
C ALA A 504 -22.67 -28.65 19.66
N ARG A 505 -21.94 -27.67 19.10
CA ARG A 505 -20.59 -27.26 19.55
C ARG A 505 -20.58 -26.60 20.93
N ASN A 506 -21.73 -26.16 21.44
CA ASN A 506 -21.88 -25.37 22.67
C ASN A 506 -22.64 -26.11 23.79
N ARG A 507 -22.86 -27.43 23.67
CA ARG A 507 -23.57 -28.22 24.70
C ARG A 507 -22.87 -28.26 26.06
N ASP A 508 -21.54 -28.09 26.10
CA ASP A 508 -20.72 -28.14 27.33
C ASP A 508 -20.16 -26.76 27.74
N VAL A 509 -20.84 -25.67 27.39
CA VAL A 509 -20.43 -24.31 27.77
C VAL A 509 -20.76 -24.06 29.24
N ARG A 510 -19.76 -23.60 30.01
CA ARG A 510 -19.98 -23.01 31.33
C ARG A 510 -20.25 -21.53 31.15
N TYR A 511 -21.48 -21.12 31.45
CA TYR A 511 -21.90 -19.73 31.32
C TYR A 511 -21.35 -18.87 32.44
N VAL A 512 -21.05 -17.61 32.11
CA VAL A 512 -20.63 -16.60 33.08
C VAL A 512 -21.48 -15.35 32.93
N ALA A 513 -21.65 -14.61 34.02
CA ALA A 513 -22.24 -13.28 33.98
C ALA A 513 -21.42 -12.40 33.01
N PRO A 514 -22.08 -11.69 32.06
CA PRO A 514 -21.42 -10.99 30.96
C PRO A 514 -20.75 -9.68 31.42
N ARG A 515 -19.76 -9.81 32.30
CA ARG A 515 -19.04 -8.72 32.98
C ARG A 515 -17.61 -8.52 32.49
N LEU A 516 -17.06 -9.48 31.76
CA LEU A 516 -15.71 -9.39 31.20
C LEU A 516 -15.79 -8.97 29.74
N VAL A 517 -14.93 -8.02 29.38
CA VAL A 517 -14.70 -7.61 27.99
C VAL A 517 -13.34 -8.15 27.58
N ALA A 518 -13.29 -8.87 26.46
CA ALA A 518 -12.09 -9.38 25.84
C ALA A 518 -11.85 -8.67 24.52
N GLU A 519 -10.62 -8.28 24.26
CA GLU A 519 -10.19 -7.81 22.95
C GLU A 519 -9.67 -8.97 22.12
N VAL A 520 -10.16 -9.04 20.88
CA VAL A 520 -9.96 -10.18 19.98
C VAL A 520 -9.60 -9.65 18.59
N GLU A 521 -8.56 -10.23 18.02
CA GLU A 521 -8.17 -10.08 16.63
C GLU A 521 -8.81 -11.22 15.82
N PHE A 522 -9.33 -10.93 14.64
CA PHE A 522 -10.01 -11.90 13.78
C PHE A 522 -9.80 -11.53 12.32
N SER A 523 -9.99 -12.47 11.38
CA SER A 523 -9.77 -12.18 9.96
C SER A 523 -10.95 -11.44 9.34
N ASP A 524 -12.18 -11.90 9.61
CA ASP A 524 -13.40 -11.29 9.05
C ASP A 524 -14.66 -11.71 9.83
N TRP A 525 -15.77 -11.02 9.58
CA TRP A 525 -17.12 -11.44 9.98
C TRP A 525 -17.72 -12.37 8.91
N THR A 526 -18.40 -13.43 9.33
CA THR A 526 -19.25 -14.23 8.43
C THR A 526 -20.58 -13.51 8.17
N GLU A 527 -21.27 -13.88 7.08
CA GLU A 527 -22.66 -13.42 6.83
C GLU A 527 -23.61 -13.74 7.99
N GLY A 528 -23.34 -14.83 8.73
CA GLY A 528 -24.08 -15.21 9.94
C GLY A 528 -23.70 -14.44 11.21
N GLY A 529 -22.82 -13.44 11.13
CA GLY A 529 -22.41 -12.63 12.29
C GLY A 529 -21.44 -13.34 13.24
N HIS A 530 -20.59 -14.24 12.74
CA HIS A 530 -19.55 -14.92 13.51
C HIS A 530 -18.14 -14.48 13.13
N LEU A 531 -17.20 -14.58 14.07
CA LEU A 531 -15.79 -14.25 13.83
C LEU A 531 -15.05 -15.39 13.12
N ARG A 532 -14.31 -15.09 12.05
CA ARG A 532 -13.38 -16.01 11.39
C ARG A 532 -11.98 -15.88 12.01
N HIS A 533 -11.35 -17.02 12.33
CA HIS A 533 -10.02 -17.11 12.93
C HIS A 533 -9.77 -16.17 14.13
N PRO A 534 -10.65 -16.14 15.15
CA PRO A 534 -10.47 -15.24 16.29
C PRO A 534 -9.29 -15.67 17.17
N SER A 535 -8.49 -14.70 17.62
CA SER A 535 -7.34 -14.83 18.51
C SER A 535 -7.43 -13.82 19.66
N PHE A 536 -7.27 -14.29 20.90
CA PHE A 536 -7.37 -13.45 22.10
C PHE A 536 -6.16 -12.53 22.22
N VAL A 537 -6.40 -11.27 22.56
CA VAL A 537 -5.34 -10.29 22.79
C VAL A 537 -5.20 -9.93 24.27
N GLY A 538 -6.31 -9.63 24.95
CA GLY A 538 -6.30 -9.22 26.34
C GLY A 538 -7.69 -8.90 26.91
N LEU A 539 -7.78 -8.68 28.22
CA LEU A 539 -9.03 -8.23 28.85
C LEU A 539 -9.11 -6.69 28.87
N ARG A 540 -10.30 -6.10 28.76
CA ARG A 540 -10.50 -4.65 28.78
C ARG A 540 -11.21 -4.20 30.04
N GLU A 541 -10.43 -3.92 31.08
CA GLU A 541 -10.92 -3.42 32.38
C GLU A 541 -11.40 -1.96 32.30
N ASP A 542 -10.94 -1.22 31.28
CA ASP A 542 -11.31 0.16 31.01
C ASP A 542 -12.66 0.30 30.29
N LYS A 543 -13.31 -0.80 29.85
CA LYS A 543 -14.59 -0.81 29.09
C LYS A 543 -15.75 -1.49 29.84
N LYS A 544 -16.99 -1.07 29.56
CA LYS A 544 -18.21 -1.66 30.15
C LYS A 544 -18.78 -2.64 29.14
N PRO A 545 -19.16 -3.86 29.56
CA PRO A 545 -19.74 -4.85 28.66
C PRO A 545 -20.91 -4.32 27.84
N GLU A 546 -21.80 -3.54 28.45
CA GLU A 546 -23.04 -3.07 27.82
C GLU A 546 -22.81 -2.05 26.69
N GLU A 547 -21.61 -1.48 26.60
CA GLU A 547 -21.21 -0.53 25.55
C GLU A 547 -20.59 -1.24 24.33
N ILE A 548 -20.39 -2.55 24.41
CA ILE A 548 -19.72 -3.35 23.38
C ILE A 548 -20.75 -3.85 22.37
N GLY A 549 -20.91 -3.11 21.27
CA GLY A 549 -21.64 -3.53 20.08
C GLY A 549 -20.72 -3.78 18.89
N ILE A 550 -21.28 -4.08 17.70
CA ILE A 550 -20.52 -4.15 16.45
C ILE A 550 -20.02 -2.74 16.08
N GLU A 551 -18.71 -2.56 15.93
CA GLU A 551 -18.18 -1.34 15.32
C GLU A 551 -18.50 -1.36 13.82
N LYS A 552 -19.57 -0.67 13.41
CA LYS A 552 -19.89 -0.49 11.98
C LYS A 552 -18.98 0.57 11.39
N GLU A 553 -18.38 0.26 10.24
CA GLU A 553 -17.67 1.26 9.44
C GLU A 553 -18.70 2.24 8.84
N THR A 554 -18.42 3.54 8.89
CA THR A 554 -19.24 4.56 8.22
C THR A 554 -18.49 5.18 7.05
N PRO A 555 -19.18 5.74 6.03
CA PRO A 555 -18.52 6.55 5.01
C PRO A 555 -17.71 7.71 5.65
N PRO A 556 -16.65 8.20 4.98
CA PRO A 556 -15.87 9.32 5.48
C PRO A 556 -16.74 10.59 5.58
N PRO A 557 -16.34 11.56 6.43
CA PRO A 557 -17.05 12.83 6.57
C PRO A 557 -17.09 13.58 5.24
N GLY A 558 -18.27 14.01 4.81
CA GLY A 558 -18.51 14.61 3.49
C GLY A 558 -19.25 13.69 2.51
N ASP A 559 -19.27 12.37 2.77
CA ASP A 559 -20.00 11.39 1.96
C ASP A 559 -21.41 11.09 2.52
N GLU A 560 -21.82 11.72 3.62
CA GLU A 560 -23.00 11.33 4.40
C GLU A 560 -24.37 11.86 3.91
N GLU A 561 -24.45 12.35 2.68
CA GLU A 561 -25.74 12.65 2.05
C GLU A 561 -25.81 12.09 0.62
N LYS A 562 -25.19 10.92 0.41
CA LYS A 562 -25.27 10.18 -0.85
C LYS A 562 -25.45 8.69 -0.59
N ASP A 563 -26.53 8.32 0.11
CA ASP A 563 -27.02 6.94 0.03
C ASP A 563 -28.43 6.94 -0.58
N GLN A 564 -28.51 6.28 -1.73
CA GLN A 564 -29.69 5.72 -2.41
C GLN A 564 -30.72 6.68 -3.01
N ARG A 565 -30.36 7.26 -4.16
CA ARG A 565 -31.18 7.16 -5.39
C ARG A 565 -30.24 6.92 -6.56
N PRO A 566 -30.65 6.20 -7.62
CA PRO A 566 -29.92 6.23 -8.89
C PRO A 566 -29.70 7.70 -9.26
N LEU A 567 -28.45 8.09 -9.44
CA LEU A 567 -28.08 9.45 -9.80
C LEU A 567 -28.41 9.63 -11.28
N SER A 568 -29.69 9.92 -11.54
CA SER A 568 -30.11 10.63 -12.73
C SER A 568 -29.21 11.87 -12.88
N LEU A 569 -28.57 11.98 -14.04
CA LEU A 569 -27.67 13.07 -14.44
C LEU A 569 -28.23 14.44 -13.99
N PRO A 570 -27.46 15.29 -13.29
CA PRO A 570 -27.94 16.63 -12.97
C PRO A 570 -28.02 17.49 -14.23
N LEU A 571 -29.24 17.70 -14.72
CA LEU A 571 -29.58 18.72 -15.71
C LEU A 571 -29.73 20.08 -15.02
N VAL A 572 -28.74 20.96 -15.17
CA VAL A 572 -28.86 22.36 -14.72
C VAL A 572 -29.13 23.24 -15.94
N LYS A 573 -30.32 23.86 -15.98
CA LYS A 573 -30.62 24.96 -16.91
C LYS A 573 -29.90 26.22 -16.46
N GLY A 574 -28.80 26.58 -17.12
CA GLY A 574 -28.14 27.87 -16.95
C GLY A 574 -28.83 28.97 -17.78
N ARG A 575 -29.20 30.09 -17.14
CA ARG A 575 -29.48 31.37 -17.81
C ARG A 575 -28.29 32.29 -17.61
N ASP A 576 -27.85 32.93 -18.67
CA ASP A 576 -26.88 34.03 -18.69
C ASP A 576 -27.57 35.40 -18.62
N LYS A 577 -26.77 36.44 -18.31
CA LYS A 577 -27.21 37.79 -17.91
C LYS A 577 -27.84 38.65 -19.01
N GLU A 578 -28.09 38.12 -20.20
CA GLU A 578 -28.65 38.88 -21.33
C GLU A 578 -29.87 38.21 -22.00
N GLY A 579 -30.37 37.09 -21.47
CA GLY A 579 -31.72 36.62 -21.78
C GLY A 579 -31.98 36.10 -23.20
N LEU A 580 -30.96 35.69 -23.95
CA LEU A 580 -31.13 35.02 -25.26
C LEU A 580 -30.96 33.50 -25.13
N VAL A 581 -32.03 32.76 -25.47
CA VAL A 581 -32.03 31.29 -25.53
C VAL A 581 -31.36 30.83 -26.84
N ARG A 582 -30.27 30.06 -26.74
CA ARG A 582 -29.77 29.23 -27.84
C ARG A 582 -30.28 27.80 -27.66
N GLU A 583 -30.89 27.23 -28.70
CA GLU A 583 -31.23 25.81 -28.75
C GLU A 583 -29.96 24.95 -28.91
N GLY A 584 -29.78 24.01 -27.98
CA GLY A 584 -29.12 22.72 -28.24
C GLY A 584 -27.61 22.63 -28.07
N VAL A 585 -27.11 22.62 -26.83
CA VAL A 585 -26.27 21.54 -26.25
C VAL A 585 -26.39 21.67 -24.72
N GLU A 586 -27.04 20.72 -24.05
CA GLU A 586 -26.92 20.60 -22.59
C GLU A 586 -25.47 20.20 -22.28
N GLU A 587 -24.66 21.15 -21.82
CA GLU A 587 -23.27 20.85 -21.45
C GLU A 587 -23.24 19.99 -20.19
N LEU A 588 -23.08 18.68 -20.38
CA LEU A 588 -22.68 17.77 -19.31
C LEU A 588 -21.38 18.30 -18.69
N ILE A 589 -21.47 18.70 -17.41
CA ILE A 589 -20.33 19.20 -16.65
C ILE A 589 -19.44 18.01 -16.28
N ILE A 590 -18.15 18.10 -16.61
CA ILE A 590 -17.17 17.08 -16.23
C ILE A 590 -16.87 17.23 -14.73
N PRO A 591 -17.19 16.24 -13.88
CA PRO A 591 -17.11 16.37 -12.43
C PRO A 591 -15.68 16.28 -11.87
N ILE A 592 -14.67 16.13 -12.74
CA ILE A 592 -13.26 16.07 -12.38
C ILE A 592 -12.46 17.17 -13.08
N LYS A 593 -11.33 17.56 -12.49
CA LYS A 593 -10.41 18.51 -13.13
C LYS A 593 -9.63 17.80 -14.25
N LEU A 594 -9.91 18.17 -15.51
CA LEU A 594 -9.07 17.78 -16.65
C LEU A 594 -7.86 18.71 -16.78
N THR A 595 -6.68 18.13 -16.98
CA THR A 595 -5.49 18.89 -17.37
C THR A 595 -5.24 18.73 -18.86
N ASN A 596 -4.88 19.83 -19.53
CA ASN A 596 -4.72 19.89 -20.99
C ASN A 596 -5.96 19.31 -21.72
N PRO A 597 -7.17 19.87 -21.50
CA PRO A 597 -8.41 19.38 -22.12
C PRO A 597 -8.34 19.36 -23.65
N ASP A 598 -7.69 20.36 -24.25
CA ASP A 598 -7.49 20.49 -25.71
C ASP A 598 -6.45 19.54 -26.29
N LYS A 599 -5.79 18.71 -25.46
CA LYS A 599 -4.78 17.77 -25.95
C LYS A 599 -5.43 16.78 -26.90
N VAL A 600 -4.97 16.78 -28.15
CA VAL A 600 -5.40 15.81 -29.18
C VAL A 600 -4.87 14.43 -28.82
N LEU A 601 -5.78 13.48 -28.61
CA LEU A 601 -5.48 12.09 -28.30
C LEU A 601 -5.56 11.19 -29.53
N TYR A 602 -6.34 11.57 -30.55
CA TYR A 602 -6.41 10.89 -31.84
C TYR A 602 -6.16 11.89 -32.97
N PRO A 603 -4.94 11.97 -33.52
CA PRO A 603 -4.57 13.01 -34.49
C PRO A 603 -5.42 13.01 -35.77
N GLU A 604 -5.72 11.84 -36.33
CA GLU A 604 -6.47 11.75 -37.61
C GLU A 604 -7.88 12.33 -37.52
N THR A 605 -8.54 12.19 -36.37
CA THR A 605 -9.89 12.71 -36.15
C THR A 605 -9.89 14.01 -35.35
N GLY A 606 -8.75 14.41 -34.80
CA GLY A 606 -8.63 15.55 -33.90
C GLY A 606 -9.32 15.34 -32.54
N VAL A 607 -9.64 14.10 -32.14
CA VAL A 607 -10.38 13.87 -30.88
C VAL A 607 -9.52 14.28 -29.69
N THR A 608 -10.03 15.21 -28.88
CA THR A 608 -9.33 15.76 -27.71
C THR A 608 -9.57 14.94 -26.43
N LYS A 609 -8.80 15.23 -25.38
CA LYS A 609 -9.01 14.66 -24.04
C LYS A 609 -10.38 15.03 -23.48
N GLU A 610 -10.82 16.26 -23.69
CA GLU A 610 -12.14 16.70 -23.27
C GLU A 610 -13.25 15.95 -24.01
N GLU A 611 -13.15 15.80 -25.33
CA GLU A 611 -14.12 15.02 -26.11
C GLU A 611 -14.20 13.56 -25.62
N LEU A 612 -13.05 12.95 -25.28
CA LEU A 612 -13.01 11.61 -24.69
C LEU A 612 -13.72 11.53 -23.34
N ALA A 613 -13.49 12.50 -22.46
CA ALA A 613 -14.16 12.56 -21.16
C ALA A 613 -15.67 12.80 -21.30
N ARG A 614 -16.09 13.70 -22.20
CA ARG A 614 -17.53 13.95 -22.48
C ARG A 614 -18.21 12.74 -23.09
N TYR A 615 -17.52 11.98 -23.95
CA TYR A 615 -18.02 10.69 -24.43
C TYR A 615 -18.27 9.71 -23.28
N TYR A 616 -17.28 9.52 -22.40
CA TYR A 616 -17.43 8.62 -21.26
C TYR A 616 -18.56 9.04 -20.31
N LEU A 617 -18.77 10.33 -20.10
CA LEU A 617 -19.95 10.83 -19.37
C LEU A 617 -21.27 10.39 -20.01
N ARG A 618 -21.39 10.49 -21.34
CA ARG A 618 -22.61 10.12 -22.06
C ARG A 618 -22.91 8.64 -21.99
N VAL A 619 -21.89 7.79 -22.10
CA VAL A 619 -22.06 6.32 -22.08
C VAL A 619 -21.94 5.72 -20.69
N GLY A 620 -21.65 6.52 -19.66
CA GLY A 620 -21.37 6.06 -18.30
C GLY A 620 -22.46 5.15 -17.72
N GLY A 621 -23.74 5.50 -17.94
CA GLY A 621 -24.88 4.72 -17.44
C GLY A 621 -24.95 3.29 -17.98
N VAL A 622 -24.46 3.04 -19.20
CA VAL A 622 -24.44 1.70 -19.81
C VAL A 622 -23.07 1.01 -19.73
N MET A 623 -21.99 1.79 -19.59
CA MET A 623 -20.64 1.27 -19.45
C MET A 623 -20.34 0.77 -18.03
N LEU A 624 -20.80 1.47 -17.01
CA LEU A 624 -20.50 1.14 -15.61
C LEU A 624 -21.01 -0.23 -15.16
N PRO A 625 -22.24 -0.68 -15.51
CA PRO A 625 -22.70 -2.02 -15.14
C PRO A 625 -21.75 -3.14 -15.62
N GLU A 626 -21.02 -2.90 -16.72
CA GLU A 626 -20.05 -3.83 -17.28
C GLU A 626 -18.65 -3.67 -16.67
N ALA A 627 -18.20 -2.45 -16.44
CA ALA A 627 -16.85 -2.13 -15.98
C ALA A 627 -16.67 -2.20 -14.46
N ALA A 628 -17.73 -1.89 -13.70
CA ALA A 628 -17.65 -1.67 -12.27
C ALA A 628 -17.34 -2.95 -11.49
N ASN A 629 -16.55 -2.82 -10.42
CA ASN A 629 -16.12 -3.93 -9.58
C ASN A 629 -15.44 -5.07 -10.37
N ARG A 630 -14.69 -4.74 -11.43
CA ARG A 630 -13.87 -5.69 -12.19
C ARG A 630 -12.40 -5.25 -12.21
N PRO A 631 -11.45 -6.18 -12.07
CA PRO A 631 -10.05 -5.88 -12.31
C PRO A 631 -9.85 -5.47 -13.78
N LEU A 632 -9.14 -4.36 -14.00
CA LEU A 632 -8.95 -3.75 -15.31
C LEU A 632 -7.51 -3.88 -15.80
N VAL A 633 -7.34 -3.90 -17.12
CA VAL A 633 -6.06 -3.73 -17.80
C VAL A 633 -6.18 -2.52 -18.72
N LEU A 634 -5.28 -1.57 -18.56
CA LEU A 634 -5.37 -0.27 -19.22
C LEU A 634 -4.40 -0.19 -20.39
N VAL A 635 -4.80 0.44 -21.49
CA VAL A 635 -3.86 0.90 -22.53
C VAL A 635 -3.74 2.40 -22.38
N ARG A 636 -2.57 2.85 -21.93
CA ARG A 636 -2.29 4.26 -21.68
C ARG A 636 -1.45 4.83 -22.80
N CYS A 637 -1.90 5.95 -23.35
CA CYS A 637 -1.22 6.76 -24.34
C CYS A 637 -1.13 8.21 -23.84
N PRO A 638 -0.22 8.54 -22.90
CA PRO A 638 -0.17 9.87 -22.28
C PRO A 638 0.00 11.01 -23.30
N GLU A 639 0.73 10.74 -24.39
CA GLU A 639 0.97 11.68 -25.50
C GLU A 639 -0.05 11.60 -26.63
N GLY A 640 -1.12 10.82 -26.46
CA GLY A 640 -2.05 10.50 -27.54
C GLY A 640 -1.51 9.43 -28.48
N LEU A 641 -2.32 9.06 -29.47
CA LEU A 641 -1.98 8.08 -30.50
C LEU A 641 -0.95 8.67 -31.47
N SER A 642 0.12 7.94 -31.75
CA SER A 642 1.10 8.24 -32.81
C SER A 642 1.00 7.24 -33.95
N GLU A 643 1.55 7.58 -35.13
CA GLU A 643 1.65 6.66 -36.28
C GLU A 643 2.28 5.31 -35.90
N ASP A 644 3.30 5.34 -35.03
CA ASP A 644 3.83 4.15 -34.36
C ASP A 644 3.28 4.09 -32.93
N MET A 645 2.21 3.31 -32.74
CA MET A 645 1.53 3.11 -31.45
C MET A 645 2.48 2.68 -30.32
N ARG A 646 3.60 2.01 -30.64
CA ARG A 646 4.54 1.45 -29.66
C ARG A 646 5.39 2.50 -28.96
N ARG A 647 5.52 3.70 -29.53
CA ARG A 647 6.36 4.77 -28.96
C ARG A 647 5.69 5.45 -27.78
N ASN A 648 4.38 5.60 -27.82
CA ASN A 648 3.64 6.45 -26.87
C ASN A 648 2.56 5.72 -26.07
N CYS A 649 2.23 4.47 -26.42
CA CYS A 649 1.22 3.68 -25.72
C CYS A 649 1.79 2.44 -25.03
N PHE A 650 1.29 2.09 -23.84
CA PHE A 650 1.69 0.87 -23.13
C PHE A 650 0.51 0.22 -22.40
N PHE A 651 0.59 -1.12 -22.25
CA PHE A 651 -0.35 -1.88 -21.44
C PHE A 651 0.06 -1.81 -19.96
N GLN A 652 -0.89 -1.43 -19.12
CA GLN A 652 -0.70 -1.34 -17.68
C GLN A 652 -1.72 -2.22 -16.97
N LYS A 653 -1.25 -3.36 -16.47
CA LYS A 653 -2.03 -4.27 -15.63
C LYS A 653 -2.04 -3.83 -14.17
N HIS A 654 -0.93 -3.28 -13.69
CA HIS A 654 -0.73 -3.00 -12.27
C HIS A 654 -0.58 -1.50 -12.01
N LEU A 655 -1.34 -0.97 -11.05
CA LEU A 655 -1.16 0.38 -10.51
C LEU A 655 -0.56 0.27 -9.11
N ARG A 656 0.66 0.78 -8.93
CA ARG A 656 1.38 0.79 -7.64
C ARG A 656 1.54 2.20 -7.08
N ASP A 657 1.82 3.16 -7.97
CA ASP A 657 2.00 4.58 -7.73
C ASP A 657 1.00 5.38 -8.59
N ASP A 658 0.71 6.63 -8.19
CA ASP A 658 -0.13 7.59 -8.92
C ASP A 658 -1.50 7.04 -9.37
N ILE A 659 -2.20 6.37 -8.45
CA ILE A 659 -3.54 5.83 -8.69
C ILE A 659 -4.51 7.01 -8.93
N PRO A 660 -5.23 7.05 -10.08
CA PRO A 660 -6.15 8.14 -10.38
C PRO A 660 -7.35 8.18 -9.41
N GLU A 661 -7.91 9.37 -9.20
CA GLU A 661 -9.09 9.59 -8.36
C GLU A 661 -10.26 8.69 -8.79
N GLY A 662 -10.97 8.07 -7.84
CA GLY A 662 -12.07 7.14 -8.16
C GLY A 662 -11.62 5.78 -8.73
N VAL A 663 -10.32 5.50 -8.82
CA VAL A 663 -9.76 4.19 -9.15
C VAL A 663 -9.21 3.54 -7.88
N ARG A 664 -9.70 2.36 -7.52
CA ARG A 664 -9.10 1.52 -6.47
C ARG A 664 -8.26 0.41 -7.09
N THR A 665 -7.63 -0.43 -6.27
CA THR A 665 -6.93 -1.62 -6.76
C THR A 665 -7.36 -2.88 -6.04
N THR A 666 -7.28 -4.03 -6.71
CA THR A 666 -7.48 -5.35 -6.12
C THR A 666 -6.23 -6.23 -6.34
N PRO A 667 -5.73 -6.93 -5.31
CA PRO A 667 -4.59 -7.83 -5.45
C PRO A 667 -5.01 -9.12 -6.16
N ILE A 668 -4.22 -9.54 -7.15
CA ILE A 668 -4.38 -10.82 -7.83
C ILE A 668 -3.02 -11.52 -7.85
N GLU A 669 -2.97 -12.76 -7.37
CA GLU A 669 -1.76 -13.57 -7.42
C GLU A 669 -1.65 -14.31 -8.75
N GLU A 670 -0.60 -14.01 -9.53
CA GLU A 670 -0.27 -14.72 -10.76
C GLU A 670 1.13 -15.32 -10.63
N LYS A 671 1.23 -16.65 -10.72
CA LYS A 671 2.52 -17.38 -10.74
C LYS A 671 3.43 -17.04 -9.54
N GLY A 672 2.85 -16.87 -8.35
CA GLY A 672 3.59 -16.54 -7.12
C GLY A 672 3.95 -15.06 -6.96
N GLN A 673 3.36 -14.17 -7.76
CA GLN A 673 3.51 -12.72 -7.63
C GLN A 673 2.15 -12.04 -7.52
N VAL A 674 2.00 -11.14 -6.55
CA VAL A 674 0.79 -10.34 -6.39
C VAL A 674 0.88 -9.04 -7.19
N GLY A 675 -0.03 -8.87 -8.15
CA GLY A 675 -0.25 -7.65 -8.92
C GLY A 675 -1.45 -6.86 -8.41
N LEU A 676 -1.36 -5.52 -8.39
CA LEU A 676 -2.46 -4.64 -7.97
C LEU A 676 -3.22 -4.13 -9.21
N TYR A 677 -4.33 -4.78 -9.55
CA TYR A 677 -5.13 -4.44 -10.72
C TYR A 677 -6.04 -3.25 -10.44
N PRO A 678 -6.12 -2.23 -11.34
CA PRO A 678 -7.07 -1.14 -11.20
C PRO A 678 -8.51 -1.63 -11.22
N VAL A 679 -9.39 -0.98 -10.46
CA VAL A 679 -10.82 -1.23 -10.45
C VAL A 679 -11.52 0.12 -10.35
N VAL A 680 -12.59 0.30 -11.11
CA VAL A 680 -13.48 1.46 -11.02
C VAL A 680 -14.82 1.01 -10.48
N ASP A 681 -15.52 1.89 -9.76
CA ASP A 681 -16.88 1.62 -9.26
C ASP A 681 -17.89 2.64 -9.78
N ASP A 682 -17.43 3.80 -10.26
CA ASP A 682 -18.27 4.91 -10.68
C ASP A 682 -17.67 5.65 -11.89
N ILE A 683 -18.43 6.65 -12.37
CA ILE A 683 -18.05 7.46 -13.52
C ILE A 683 -16.78 8.28 -13.26
N THR A 684 -16.53 8.68 -12.02
CA THR A 684 -15.33 9.42 -11.62
C THR A 684 -14.09 8.60 -11.95
N GLY A 685 -14.10 7.31 -11.60
CA GLY A 685 -13.02 6.39 -11.94
C GLY A 685 -12.75 6.32 -13.44
N ILE A 686 -13.79 6.18 -14.28
CA ILE A 686 -13.65 6.14 -15.75
C ILE A 686 -13.08 7.46 -16.30
N LEU A 687 -13.58 8.60 -15.83
CA LEU A 687 -13.09 9.91 -16.28
C LEU A 687 -11.66 10.15 -15.85
N SER A 688 -11.30 9.73 -14.64
CA SER A 688 -9.94 9.81 -14.14
C SER A 688 -8.99 8.93 -14.93
N LEU A 689 -9.42 7.76 -15.41
CA LEU A 689 -8.64 6.95 -16.36
C LEU A 689 -8.41 7.71 -17.66
N ALA A 690 -9.42 8.37 -18.24
CA ALA A 690 -9.26 9.20 -19.43
C ALA A 690 -8.29 10.39 -19.19
N GLN A 691 -8.41 11.07 -18.06
CA GLN A 691 -7.49 12.12 -17.61
C GLN A 691 -6.05 11.59 -17.46
N PHE A 692 -5.90 10.37 -16.98
CA PHE A 692 -4.63 9.64 -16.82
C PHE A 692 -4.05 9.11 -18.14
N GLY A 693 -4.67 9.47 -19.27
CA GLY A 693 -4.21 9.12 -20.62
C GLY A 693 -4.59 7.71 -21.04
N VAL A 694 -5.60 7.09 -20.43
CA VAL A 694 -6.09 5.76 -20.84
C VAL A 694 -6.98 5.91 -22.08
N LEU A 695 -6.65 5.16 -23.14
CA LEU A 695 -7.43 5.09 -24.38
C LEU A 695 -8.14 3.75 -24.57
N GLU A 696 -7.71 2.68 -23.90
CA GLU A 696 -8.47 1.42 -23.85
C GLU A 696 -8.61 0.91 -22.42
N ILE A 697 -9.82 0.51 -22.05
CA ILE A 697 -10.14 -0.11 -20.78
C ILE A 697 -10.55 -1.56 -21.05
N HIS A 698 -9.75 -2.49 -20.57
CA HIS A 698 -10.04 -3.93 -20.63
C HIS A 698 -10.40 -4.43 -19.24
N MET A 699 -11.22 -5.46 -19.14
CA MET A 699 -11.64 -6.11 -17.90
C MET A 699 -11.22 -7.58 -17.87
N LEU A 700 -10.92 -8.07 -16.68
CA LEU A 700 -10.80 -9.51 -16.40
C LEU A 700 -12.20 -10.15 -16.36
N GLY A 701 -12.24 -11.47 -16.58
CA GLY A 701 -13.46 -12.28 -16.59
C GLY A 701 -14.04 -12.60 -15.21
N CYS A 702 -13.68 -11.86 -14.17
CA CYS A 702 -14.13 -12.03 -12.79
C CYS A 702 -14.52 -10.68 -12.17
N ARG A 703 -15.09 -10.72 -10.96
CA ARG A 703 -15.28 -9.53 -10.13
C ARG A 703 -14.11 -9.35 -9.17
N ALA A 704 -13.93 -8.12 -8.69
CA ALA A 704 -12.77 -7.78 -7.85
C ALA A 704 -12.89 -8.28 -6.40
N ASP A 705 -14.09 -8.70 -5.99
CA ASP A 705 -14.41 -9.34 -4.71
C ASP A 705 -14.26 -10.87 -4.74
N ASP A 706 -14.34 -11.50 -5.92
CA ASP A 706 -14.08 -12.92 -6.14
C ASP A 706 -13.21 -13.13 -7.39
N VAL A 707 -11.90 -12.96 -7.21
CA VAL A 707 -10.94 -13.02 -8.31
C VAL A 707 -10.61 -14.45 -8.76
N GLU A 708 -10.95 -15.45 -7.95
CA GLU A 708 -10.65 -16.87 -8.21
C GLU A 708 -11.72 -17.55 -9.07
N HIS A 709 -12.96 -17.05 -9.04
CA HIS A 709 -14.09 -17.62 -9.78
C HIS A 709 -14.55 -16.68 -10.91
N PRO A 710 -14.18 -16.96 -12.18
CA PRO A 710 -14.71 -16.20 -13.30
C PRO A 710 -16.25 -16.29 -13.42
N ASP A 711 -16.86 -15.17 -13.83
CA ASP A 711 -18.30 -15.03 -14.02
C ASP A 711 -18.71 -14.91 -15.50
N ARG A 712 -17.77 -15.13 -16.41
CA ARG A 712 -17.99 -15.10 -17.85
C ARG A 712 -16.98 -15.93 -18.62
N MET A 713 -17.45 -16.57 -19.69
CA MET A 713 -16.65 -17.23 -20.71
C MET A 713 -16.68 -16.41 -21.99
N ILE A 714 -15.53 -16.22 -22.64
CA ILE A 714 -15.40 -15.38 -23.83
C ILE A 714 -14.70 -16.14 -24.95
N PHE A 715 -15.28 -16.08 -26.15
CA PHE A 715 -14.64 -16.47 -27.39
C PHE A 715 -14.40 -15.21 -28.22
N ASP A 716 -13.13 -14.89 -28.44
CA ASP A 716 -12.70 -13.75 -29.28
C ASP A 716 -12.45 -14.25 -30.71
N LEU A 717 -13.34 -13.88 -31.63
CA LEU A 717 -13.30 -14.30 -33.02
C LEU A 717 -12.47 -13.33 -33.85
N ASP A 718 -11.24 -13.72 -34.14
CA ASP A 718 -10.28 -12.91 -34.89
C ASP A 718 -10.12 -13.44 -36.32
N PRO A 719 -10.75 -12.80 -37.33
CA PRO A 719 -10.63 -13.22 -38.73
C PRO A 719 -9.24 -12.89 -39.31
N ALA A 720 -8.73 -13.75 -40.20
CA ALA A 720 -7.61 -13.38 -41.05
C ALA A 720 -8.00 -12.25 -42.03
N PRO A 721 -7.04 -11.44 -42.52
CA PRO A 721 -7.34 -10.27 -43.36
C PRO A 721 -8.12 -10.58 -44.65
N ASP A 722 -8.05 -11.82 -45.13
CA ASP A 722 -8.68 -12.33 -46.35
C ASP A 722 -10.05 -12.99 -46.13
N VAL A 723 -10.54 -13.05 -44.89
CA VAL A 723 -11.88 -13.57 -44.57
C VAL A 723 -12.94 -12.50 -44.83
N SER A 724 -14.00 -12.85 -45.56
CA SER A 724 -15.12 -11.94 -45.83
C SER A 724 -15.97 -11.67 -44.57
N LYS A 725 -16.67 -10.53 -44.54
CA LYS A 725 -17.59 -10.16 -43.45
C LYS A 725 -18.73 -11.17 -43.33
N GLY A 726 -19.35 -11.57 -44.44
CA GLY A 726 -20.35 -12.65 -44.45
C GLY A 726 -19.86 -13.93 -43.81
N ARG A 727 -18.61 -14.37 -44.08
CA ARG A 727 -18.03 -15.55 -43.43
C ARG A 727 -17.88 -15.36 -41.91
N LEU A 728 -17.48 -14.17 -41.45
CA LEU A 728 -17.38 -13.86 -40.03
C LEU A 728 -18.76 -13.90 -39.34
N ILE A 729 -19.80 -13.40 -40.00
CA ILE A 729 -21.18 -13.43 -39.49
C ILE A 729 -21.68 -14.88 -39.37
N GLU A 730 -21.54 -15.66 -40.44
CA GLU A 730 -21.90 -17.09 -40.45
C GLU A 730 -21.18 -17.87 -39.35
N ALA A 731 -19.87 -17.64 -39.21
CA ALA A 731 -19.05 -18.28 -38.20
C ALA A 731 -19.46 -17.89 -36.78
N THR A 732 -19.82 -16.62 -36.57
CA THR A 732 -20.32 -16.12 -35.27
C THR A 732 -21.62 -16.81 -34.89
N PHE A 733 -22.60 -16.86 -35.80
CA PHE A 733 -23.87 -17.55 -35.55
C PHE A 733 -23.69 -19.06 -35.35
N PHE A 734 -22.76 -19.69 -36.09
CA PHE A 734 -22.46 -21.11 -35.90
C PHE A 734 -22.03 -21.43 -34.46
N ILE A 735 -21.10 -20.65 -33.89
CA ILE A 735 -20.65 -20.83 -32.51
C ILE A 735 -21.76 -20.45 -31.52
N ARG A 736 -22.47 -19.35 -31.76
CA ARG A 736 -23.59 -18.87 -30.94
C ARG A 736 -24.69 -19.94 -30.83
N ASP A 737 -25.07 -20.55 -31.94
CA ASP A 737 -26.11 -21.58 -32.00
C ASP A 737 -25.66 -22.88 -31.33
N PHE A 738 -24.38 -23.25 -31.50
CA PHE A 738 -23.81 -24.37 -30.76
C PHE A 738 -23.91 -24.14 -29.24
N LEU A 739 -23.56 -22.94 -28.75
CA LEU A 739 -23.66 -22.60 -27.33
C LEU A 739 -25.12 -22.62 -26.84
N LYS A 740 -26.05 -22.00 -27.57
CA LYS A 740 -27.49 -22.01 -27.26
C LYS A 740 -28.07 -23.42 -27.20
N LYS A 741 -27.72 -24.28 -28.17
CA LYS A 741 -28.15 -25.68 -28.18
C LYS A 741 -27.67 -26.48 -26.97
N ASN A 742 -26.55 -26.08 -26.37
CA ASN A 742 -25.99 -26.67 -25.16
C ASN A 742 -26.42 -25.93 -23.88
N GLY A 743 -27.49 -25.14 -23.92
CA GLY A 743 -28.11 -24.51 -22.75
C GLY A 743 -27.38 -23.28 -22.22
N MET A 744 -26.52 -22.65 -23.02
CA MET A 744 -25.83 -21.40 -22.67
C MET A 744 -26.52 -20.20 -23.34
N GLU A 745 -26.45 -19.03 -22.70
CA GLU A 745 -26.99 -17.77 -23.23
C GLU A 745 -25.86 -16.83 -23.67
N PRO A 746 -25.38 -16.93 -24.92
CA PRO A 746 -24.33 -16.04 -25.45
C PRO A 746 -24.86 -14.66 -25.84
N HIS A 747 -24.07 -13.63 -25.55
CA HIS A 747 -24.23 -12.25 -26.01
C HIS A 747 -23.11 -11.88 -27.00
N LEU A 748 -23.43 -11.03 -27.97
CA LEU A 748 -22.49 -10.59 -28.99
C LEU A 748 -21.97 -9.17 -28.71
N LYS A 749 -20.71 -8.93 -29.04
CA LYS A 749 -20.08 -7.61 -28.89
C LYS A 749 -19.05 -7.36 -29.98
N LEU A 750 -19.19 -6.24 -30.68
CA LEU A 750 -18.15 -5.75 -31.58
C LEU A 750 -16.96 -5.28 -30.75
N THR A 751 -15.75 -5.61 -31.19
CA THR A 751 -14.53 -5.31 -30.43
C THR A 751 -14.01 -3.88 -30.64
N GLY A 752 -14.56 -3.13 -31.60
CA GLY A 752 -13.93 -1.92 -32.14
C GLY A 752 -12.65 -2.23 -32.95
N GLY A 753 -12.38 -3.51 -33.22
CA GLY A 753 -11.35 -4.00 -34.11
C GLY A 753 -11.96 -4.65 -35.35
N LYS A 754 -11.41 -5.81 -35.74
CA LYS A 754 -11.94 -6.60 -36.87
C LYS A 754 -12.73 -7.83 -36.43
N GLY A 755 -12.72 -8.13 -35.13
CA GLY A 755 -13.31 -9.34 -34.56
C GLY A 755 -14.58 -9.09 -33.76
N ILE A 756 -15.24 -10.19 -33.38
CA ILE A 756 -16.47 -10.23 -32.59
C ILE A 756 -16.22 -11.06 -31.34
N HIS A 757 -16.62 -10.56 -30.17
CA HIS A 757 -16.67 -11.36 -28.96
C HIS A 757 -18.02 -12.05 -28.82
N ILE A 758 -17.99 -13.34 -28.50
CA ILE A 758 -19.13 -14.09 -27.99
C ILE A 758 -18.91 -14.26 -26.48
N VAL A 759 -19.80 -13.69 -25.67
CA VAL A 759 -19.69 -13.64 -24.21
C VAL A 759 -20.80 -14.47 -23.59
N VAL A 760 -20.46 -15.47 -22.79
CA VAL A 760 -21.41 -16.31 -22.06
C VAL A 760 -21.31 -15.99 -20.58
N PRO A 761 -22.36 -15.45 -19.93
CA PRO A 761 -22.39 -15.23 -18.49
C PRO A 761 -22.36 -16.58 -17.75
N LEU A 762 -21.63 -16.65 -16.65
CA LEU A 762 -21.54 -17.82 -15.79
C LEU A 762 -21.97 -17.47 -14.37
N ARG A 763 -22.53 -18.45 -13.66
CA ARG A 763 -22.65 -18.34 -12.20
C ARG A 763 -21.24 -18.56 -11.59
N PRO A 764 -20.77 -17.68 -10.68
CA PRO A 764 -19.50 -17.89 -9.99
C PRO A 764 -19.48 -19.25 -9.28
N GLY A 765 -18.38 -20.00 -9.45
CA GLY A 765 -18.21 -21.32 -8.83
C GLY A 765 -17.23 -22.23 -9.57
N MET A 766 -16.98 -21.99 -10.85
CA MET A 766 -15.91 -22.64 -11.61
C MET A 766 -14.61 -21.85 -11.40
N ASN A 767 -13.47 -22.53 -11.25
CA ASN A 767 -12.17 -21.85 -11.21
C ASN A 767 -11.61 -21.59 -12.62
N TRP A 768 -10.52 -20.82 -12.72
CA TRP A 768 -9.91 -20.45 -13.99
C TRP A 768 -9.42 -21.62 -14.85
N ASP A 769 -8.87 -22.68 -14.24
CA ASP A 769 -8.34 -23.83 -14.98
C ASP A 769 -9.47 -24.70 -15.56
N GLU A 770 -10.56 -24.86 -14.80
CA GLU A 770 -11.78 -25.51 -15.27
C GLU A 770 -12.40 -24.73 -16.43
N LEU A 771 -12.55 -23.41 -16.31
CA LEU A 771 -13.10 -22.57 -17.35
C LEU A 771 -12.26 -22.62 -18.62
N LYS A 772 -10.94 -22.55 -18.49
CA LYS A 772 -10.01 -22.68 -19.60
C LYS A 772 -10.13 -24.02 -20.29
N THR A 773 -10.32 -25.09 -19.51
CA THR A 773 -10.46 -26.44 -20.05
C THR A 773 -11.74 -26.58 -20.87
N VAL A 774 -12.87 -26.10 -20.35
CA VAL A 774 -14.17 -26.13 -21.04
C VAL A 774 -14.14 -25.26 -22.30
N SER A 775 -13.69 -24.01 -22.19
CA SER A 775 -13.60 -23.09 -23.33
C SER A 775 -12.66 -23.62 -24.42
N ARG A 776 -11.54 -24.24 -24.05
CA ARG A 776 -10.65 -24.92 -24.99
C ARG A 776 -11.35 -26.08 -25.71
N ALA A 777 -12.08 -26.92 -24.99
CA ALA A 777 -12.79 -28.05 -25.58
C ALA A 777 -13.83 -27.58 -26.61
N ILE A 778 -14.59 -26.52 -26.29
CA ILE A 778 -15.55 -25.90 -27.21
C ILE A 778 -14.83 -25.36 -28.45
N ALA A 779 -13.73 -24.61 -28.29
CA ALA A 779 -12.98 -24.06 -29.42
C ALA A 779 -12.41 -25.16 -30.33
N LEU A 780 -11.89 -26.25 -29.74
CA LEU A 780 -11.41 -27.41 -30.49
C LEU A 780 -12.54 -28.14 -31.22
N GLU A 781 -13.73 -28.21 -30.62
CA GLU A 781 -14.91 -28.78 -31.27
C GLU A 781 -15.30 -27.96 -32.51
N MET A 782 -15.31 -26.62 -32.42
CA MET A 782 -15.59 -25.77 -33.59
C MET A 782 -14.60 -26.03 -34.73
N VAL A 783 -13.31 -26.17 -34.40
CA VAL A 783 -12.26 -26.54 -35.37
C VAL A 783 -12.49 -27.94 -35.95
N ARG A 784 -12.96 -28.89 -35.15
CA ARG A 784 -13.25 -30.26 -35.61
C ARG A 784 -14.45 -30.31 -36.55
N THR A 785 -15.49 -29.52 -36.26
CA THR A 785 -16.73 -29.50 -37.05
C THR A 785 -16.56 -28.72 -38.36
N ARG A 786 -15.83 -27.61 -38.33
CA ARG A 786 -15.61 -26.70 -39.46
C ARG A 786 -14.12 -26.31 -39.58
N PRO A 787 -13.22 -27.27 -39.88
CA PRO A 787 -11.78 -27.03 -39.96
C PRO A 787 -11.39 -26.04 -41.08
N GLU A 788 -12.26 -25.85 -42.07
CA GLU A 788 -12.14 -24.88 -43.14
C GLU A 788 -12.47 -23.46 -42.71
N TRP A 789 -13.21 -23.25 -41.61
CA TRP A 789 -13.53 -21.93 -41.06
C TRP A 789 -12.65 -21.57 -39.86
N PHE A 790 -12.35 -22.53 -38.99
CA PHE A 790 -11.80 -22.22 -37.66
C PHE A 790 -10.39 -22.73 -37.43
N VAL A 791 -9.69 -22.06 -36.51
CA VAL A 791 -8.43 -22.50 -35.90
C VAL A 791 -8.38 -22.12 -34.42
N ALA A 792 -7.75 -22.94 -33.57
CA ALA A 792 -7.70 -22.73 -32.12
C ALA A 792 -6.27 -22.57 -31.55
N THR A 793 -5.20 -22.91 -32.29
CA THR A 793 -3.82 -22.84 -31.75
C THR A 793 -2.74 -22.57 -32.81
N VAL A 794 -2.09 -21.39 -32.70
CA VAL A 794 -0.74 -20.97 -33.15
C VAL A 794 -0.46 -20.46 -34.60
N THR A 795 0.42 -19.44 -34.63
CA THR A 795 1.09 -18.62 -35.69
C THR A 795 0.24 -18.03 -36.82
N LYS A 796 0.30 -16.70 -36.98
CA LYS A 796 -0.35 -15.92 -38.07
C LYS A 796 -0.21 -16.56 -39.46
N ARG A 797 0.92 -17.25 -39.72
CA ARG A 797 1.22 -17.95 -40.99
C ARG A 797 0.30 -19.15 -41.30
N LYS A 798 -0.42 -19.73 -40.33
CA LYS A 798 -1.40 -20.83 -40.54
C LYS A 798 -2.86 -20.35 -40.52
N ARG A 799 -3.10 -19.04 -40.52
CA ARG A 799 -4.45 -18.44 -40.39
C ARG A 799 -5.10 -18.02 -41.71
N THR A 800 -4.41 -18.12 -42.84
CA THR A 800 -4.94 -17.70 -44.16
C THR A 800 -6.32 -18.32 -44.41
N GLY A 801 -7.31 -17.47 -44.68
CA GLY A 801 -8.69 -17.85 -44.94
C GLY A 801 -9.50 -18.36 -43.74
N LYS A 802 -9.00 -18.27 -42.51
CA LYS A 802 -9.65 -18.83 -41.30
C LYS A 802 -9.86 -17.79 -40.20
N ILE A 803 -10.77 -18.12 -39.29
CA ILE A 803 -11.10 -17.34 -38.09
C ILE A 803 -10.49 -18.04 -36.88
N LEU A 804 -9.71 -17.30 -36.10
CA LEU A 804 -9.22 -17.77 -34.81
C LEU A 804 -10.39 -17.76 -33.81
N VAL A 805 -10.64 -18.90 -33.18
CA VAL A 805 -11.52 -18.99 -32.00
C VAL A 805 -10.64 -18.88 -30.76
N ASP A 806 -10.35 -17.65 -30.32
CA ASP A 806 -9.46 -17.43 -29.19
C ASP A 806 -10.20 -17.63 -27.85
N TYR A 807 -9.89 -18.75 -27.21
CA TYR A 807 -10.36 -19.10 -25.87
C TYR A 807 -9.37 -18.68 -24.76
N LEU A 808 -8.18 -18.14 -25.10
CA LEU A 808 -7.15 -17.78 -24.11
C LEU A 808 -7.52 -16.56 -23.27
N ARG A 809 -8.59 -15.86 -23.65
CA ARG A 809 -9.24 -14.83 -22.82
C ARG A 809 -9.78 -15.38 -21.49
N ASN A 810 -9.97 -16.70 -21.41
CA ASN A 810 -10.49 -17.41 -20.25
C ASN A 810 -9.37 -17.96 -19.35
N SER A 811 -8.39 -17.13 -19.00
CA SER A 811 -7.31 -17.49 -18.08
C SER A 811 -7.10 -16.36 -17.08
N LEU A 812 -6.65 -16.69 -15.87
CA LEU A 812 -6.30 -15.69 -14.87
C LEU A 812 -5.29 -14.68 -15.45
N GLY A 813 -5.58 -13.38 -15.27
CA GLY A 813 -4.78 -12.27 -15.79
C GLY A 813 -4.97 -11.95 -17.28
N ALA A 814 -5.79 -12.72 -18.02
CA ALA A 814 -6.24 -12.36 -19.36
C ALA A 814 -7.41 -11.37 -19.30
N SER A 815 -7.52 -10.50 -20.30
CA SER A 815 -8.50 -9.41 -20.31
C SER A 815 -9.13 -9.21 -21.68
N THR A 816 -10.29 -8.57 -21.67
CA THR A 816 -11.08 -8.24 -22.87
C THR A 816 -11.60 -6.81 -22.80
N ILE A 817 -11.75 -6.15 -23.95
CA ILE A 817 -12.18 -4.74 -23.99
C ILE A 817 -13.57 -4.57 -23.37
N VAL A 818 -13.70 -3.62 -22.44
CA VAL A 818 -14.96 -3.25 -21.79
C VAL A 818 -15.93 -2.71 -22.84
N PRO A 819 -17.22 -3.09 -22.81
CA PRO A 819 -18.26 -2.45 -23.60
C PRO A 819 -18.20 -0.91 -23.51
N TYR A 820 -18.36 -0.23 -24.63
CA TYR A 820 -18.27 1.22 -24.79
C TYR A 820 -16.88 1.84 -24.54
N SER A 821 -15.86 1.07 -24.19
CA SER A 821 -14.48 1.58 -24.19
C SER A 821 -14.03 1.91 -25.61
N THR A 822 -13.28 3.00 -25.76
CA THR A 822 -12.53 3.30 -26.98
C THR A 822 -11.41 2.29 -27.20
N ARG A 823 -10.94 2.24 -28.45
CA ARG A 823 -9.72 1.56 -28.88
C ARG A 823 -8.65 2.61 -29.16
N ALA A 824 -7.40 2.28 -28.87
CA ALA A 824 -6.24 3.06 -29.23
C ALA A 824 -5.86 2.77 -30.69
N LYS A 825 -6.78 3.08 -31.58
CA LYS A 825 -6.69 2.92 -33.04
C LYS A 825 -7.15 4.20 -33.73
N PRO A 826 -6.71 4.44 -34.97
CA PRO A 826 -7.23 5.52 -35.79
C PRO A 826 -8.77 5.53 -35.82
N GLY A 827 -9.37 6.72 -35.71
CA GLY A 827 -10.82 6.88 -35.66
C GLY A 827 -11.48 6.78 -34.29
N ALA A 828 -10.73 6.44 -33.22
CA ALA A 828 -11.29 6.15 -31.89
C ALA A 828 -12.48 5.16 -31.92
N PRO A 829 -12.33 3.96 -32.54
CA PRO A 829 -13.40 3.00 -32.60
C PRO A 829 -13.75 2.49 -31.20
N ILE A 830 -14.99 2.11 -30.97
CA ILE A 830 -15.48 1.65 -29.68
C ILE A 830 -15.87 0.18 -29.72
N ALA A 831 -15.76 -0.50 -28.59
CA ALA A 831 -16.42 -1.79 -28.42
C ALA A 831 -17.91 -1.55 -28.12
N ILE A 832 -18.83 -2.28 -28.76
CA ILE A 832 -20.27 -2.06 -28.54
C ILE A 832 -21.04 -3.40 -28.50
N PRO A 833 -21.90 -3.65 -27.50
CA PRO A 833 -22.79 -4.81 -27.47
C PRO A 833 -23.82 -4.74 -28.60
N ILE A 834 -24.13 -5.90 -29.20
CA ILE A 834 -25.09 -6.01 -30.31
C ILE A 834 -26.01 -7.21 -30.08
N ASP A 835 -27.25 -7.15 -30.57
CA ASP A 835 -28.15 -8.30 -30.64
C ASP A 835 -27.89 -9.14 -31.90
N ASP A 836 -28.41 -10.37 -31.90
CA ASP A 836 -28.35 -11.26 -33.06
C ASP A 836 -28.93 -10.61 -34.34
N SER A 837 -29.96 -9.75 -34.21
CA SER A 837 -30.60 -9.05 -35.33
C SER A 837 -29.75 -7.92 -35.93
N ASP A 838 -28.80 -7.38 -35.16
CA ASP A 838 -28.02 -6.23 -35.57
C ASP A 838 -26.81 -6.63 -36.42
N LEU A 839 -26.35 -7.88 -36.28
CA LEU A 839 -25.13 -8.36 -36.93
C LEU A 839 -25.34 -8.59 -38.44
N ASN A 840 -24.95 -7.59 -39.24
CA ASN A 840 -25.00 -7.62 -40.70
C ASN A 840 -23.73 -7.00 -41.32
N GLU A 841 -23.58 -7.08 -42.65
CA GLU A 841 -22.38 -6.60 -43.33
C GLU A 841 -22.22 -5.07 -43.30
N GLU A 842 -23.32 -4.32 -43.21
CA GLU A 842 -23.34 -2.86 -43.13
C GLU A 842 -22.75 -2.39 -41.79
N LEU A 843 -23.19 -2.98 -40.68
CA LEU A 843 -22.64 -2.71 -39.36
C LEU A 843 -21.15 -3.08 -39.25
N LEU A 844 -20.70 -4.11 -39.99
CA LEU A 844 -19.28 -4.48 -40.07
C LEU A 844 -18.49 -3.64 -41.09
N ALA A 845 -19.14 -2.78 -41.89
CA ALA A 845 -18.49 -2.00 -42.93
C ALA A 845 -17.77 -0.77 -42.42
N GLU A 846 -18.37 -0.08 -41.45
CA GLU A 846 -17.77 1.07 -40.83
C GLU A 846 -17.65 0.85 -39.32
N PRO A 847 -16.51 1.22 -38.71
CA PRO A 847 -16.39 1.11 -37.26
C PRO A 847 -17.33 2.08 -36.56
N VAL A 848 -17.99 1.60 -35.50
CA VAL A 848 -18.61 2.50 -34.52
C VAL A 848 -17.47 3.21 -33.79
N THR A 849 -17.48 4.54 -33.80
CA THR A 849 -16.47 5.43 -33.23
C THR A 849 -17.05 6.26 -32.11
N LEU A 850 -16.18 6.87 -31.32
CA LEU A 850 -16.58 7.82 -30.28
C LEU A 850 -17.59 8.88 -30.76
N ARG A 851 -17.45 9.37 -32.00
CA ARG A 851 -18.28 10.48 -32.53
C ARG A 851 -19.66 10.05 -33.02
N ASN A 852 -19.78 8.84 -33.58
CA ASN A 852 -21.07 8.30 -34.03
C ASN A 852 -21.69 7.30 -33.04
N ALA A 853 -21.03 7.02 -31.92
CA ALA A 853 -21.47 6.04 -30.92
C ALA A 853 -22.89 6.32 -30.40
N VAL A 854 -23.22 7.58 -30.11
CA VAL A 854 -24.55 7.94 -29.57
C VAL A 854 -25.66 7.70 -30.61
N GLU A 855 -25.38 7.97 -31.89
CA GLU A 855 -26.32 7.68 -32.98
C GLU A 855 -26.51 6.17 -33.14
N TRP A 856 -25.42 5.41 -33.13
CA TRP A 856 -25.48 3.95 -33.17
C TRP A 856 -26.18 3.36 -31.95
N MET A 857 -26.01 3.93 -30.75
CA MET A 857 -26.74 3.49 -29.56
C MET A 857 -28.25 3.68 -29.71
N LYS A 858 -28.71 4.73 -30.40
CA LYS A 858 -30.14 4.90 -30.74
C LYS A 858 -30.62 3.83 -31.69
N VAL A 859 -29.87 3.59 -32.77
CA VAL A 859 -30.18 2.56 -33.77
C VAL A 859 -30.25 1.17 -33.13
N LEU A 860 -29.30 0.86 -32.26
CA LEU A 860 -29.18 -0.42 -31.55
C LEU A 860 -30.04 -0.51 -30.27
N ARG A 861 -30.82 0.52 -29.96
CA ARG A 861 -31.68 0.61 -28.76
C ARG A 861 -30.93 0.34 -27.46
N ARG A 862 -29.75 0.97 -27.31
CA ARG A 862 -28.84 0.85 -26.16
C ARG A 862 -28.72 2.15 -25.35
N GLU A 863 -29.69 3.04 -25.44
CA GLU A 863 -29.67 4.29 -24.67
C GLU A 863 -29.83 4.02 -23.16
N PRO A 864 -29.20 4.84 -22.29
CA PRO A 864 -29.53 4.88 -20.87
C PRO A 864 -31.02 5.22 -20.73
N SER A 865 -31.76 4.53 -19.85
CA SER A 865 -33.13 4.96 -19.55
C SER A 865 -33.10 6.35 -18.92
N GLU A 866 -34.04 7.24 -19.26
CA GLU A 866 -34.09 8.60 -18.69
C GLU A 866 -34.23 8.63 -17.15
N ASN A 867 -34.45 7.47 -16.51
CA ASN A 867 -34.61 7.29 -15.07
C ASN A 867 -33.43 6.57 -14.36
N SER A 868 -32.30 6.33 -15.03
CA SER A 868 -31.15 5.59 -14.46
C SER A 868 -29.95 6.46 -14.12
#